data_AF-A0A2V5X632-F1
#
_entry.id   AF-A0A2V5X632-F1
#
_cell.length_a   1.000
_cell.length_b   1.000
_cell.length_c   1.000
_cell.angle_alpha   90.00
_cell.angle_beta   90.00
_cell.angle_gamma   90.00
#
_symmetry.space_group_name_H-M   'P 1'
#
loop_
_entity.id
_entity.type
_entity.pdbx_description
1 polymer ?
#
loop_
_entity_poly.entity_id
_entity_poly.type
_entity_poly.pdbx_seq_one_letter_code
_entity_poly.pdbx_strand_id
1 'polypeptide(L)'
;MQTAVKFFCGIFVSLACATSAFAGDVIINEIMYHPASTNVLEEWFELYNAGSNAVNLSGWKITKGVAFTFPANTVLVAGGYLVVAADGPTFVGKHPGVANFVAGWSGTLGHSLELSDNTGQVVNAVEFYGEGDWAARVLGAGGVPGALDHYGGLGWEWSAPHDGAGSSLELINPALPNTYAHNWGPSASLNGTPGRANSIAATNVAPLIAGIAHTPVLPAPTDVVTVSARIVDEHTNGLTVTIDYRVDGAASFTTAPMFDDGAHGDGVAGDGIYGAILPAQPNGTIVEFYLQARDAENNLRTYPYWTAPTGSTRTANLLYQVDNGSYSGDQPVYRIIMTAAERAYLEALSDNSTGATTDSDANMNATWITTDGVLSGGTATQLRYNVGVRNRGHGTRTSRPHNFHVNIPSDRLWKKQAGINLNSQYGYSQVLGSAIFRRVEVPMPDSRAVQVRVNGVDEMSLYNANSFGSYAANEQYNNDFVKRSWPLDAHGNSYRGIRTAAADINGVADLTWHGPDYAVDAYTNAYFKQNNFIENDWSDLMTLIGVLNVTNGTTPATYVSDVQRVLDVDEWMKYMAVNTLLANNETCLANGYGDDYALYRGTNDTRFLALPYDLDTIMGQGNGPGHIADGLFLMTALPAMDRFMKTPEFAPVYYRWLKALADTTFSRAQMDPLLDQMLNRYVPQATLDAMKAFNASRVSYVLSQIPLSITSTSSLPVVNGYPHTTTASVSLGGRANAIDTRQVLANGSPADWSAWDATWTISGVALQPGINRVLVQSLDANGVEFDRNSIDVWYDDGSVQNAGGTLTADTTWTAAGGPYDITANLTIPNGVTLTVQPGTTVYVAAGATITVNGTGRILAQGADTQRIHITHVPGGGNWGSLDFINSTVESRLAYVDFDSCGGTTIGGHNAQLHVNNAIIFIDHCTWPPTPVVEYISFDGSSFIVQKCIFPSYPPPTGPESLHGVNASPAASGPARFSRSSTTFSTALPTTTSTSTARTHGSRATSSCTSIATRTAPTMRAIPPARFPAGSISPINFPNGPSSTTSSTTLTTPS
;
A
#
# COMPACT_ATOMS: atom_id res chain seq x y z
N MET A 1 20.07 -49.37 -26.49
CA MET A 1 21.50 -49.09 -26.18
C MET A 1 21.65 -49.01 -24.68
N GLN A 2 22.79 -49.49 -24.19
CA GLN A 2 23.08 -49.95 -22.83
C GLN A 2 22.97 -48.86 -21.75
N THR A 3 22.35 -49.28 -20.64
CA THR A 3 22.63 -48.99 -19.22
C THR A 3 23.63 -47.88 -18.87
N ALA A 4 23.13 -46.85 -18.20
CA ALA A 4 23.90 -46.01 -17.27
C ALA A 4 23.00 -45.63 -16.08
N VAL A 5 22.89 -46.54 -15.12
CA VAL A 5 22.39 -46.24 -13.77
C VAL A 5 23.48 -45.40 -13.11
N LYS A 6 23.26 -44.09 -13.00
CA LYS A 6 24.10 -43.20 -12.20
C LYS A 6 23.52 -43.15 -10.79
N PHE A 7 24.09 -43.95 -9.90
CA PHE A 7 24.01 -43.74 -8.46
C PHE A 7 24.49 -42.31 -8.16
N PHE A 8 23.60 -41.45 -7.67
CA PHE A 8 23.99 -40.15 -7.16
C PHE A 8 24.44 -40.32 -5.71
N CYS A 9 25.75 -40.43 -5.56
CA CYS A 9 26.45 -40.10 -4.33
C CYS A 9 26.25 -38.59 -4.11
N GLY A 10 25.39 -38.22 -3.16
CA GLY A 10 25.36 -36.86 -2.66
C GLY A 10 26.74 -36.56 -2.07
N ILE A 11 27.43 -35.56 -2.61
CA ILE A 11 28.58 -34.96 -1.94
C ILE A 11 28.03 -34.30 -0.68
N PHE A 12 27.93 -35.09 0.39
CA PHE A 12 28.07 -34.58 1.73
C PHE A 12 29.52 -34.09 1.81
N VAL A 13 29.68 -32.79 2.06
CA VAL A 13 30.92 -32.34 2.69
C VAL A 13 31.01 -33.14 3.98
N SER A 14 31.92 -34.11 4.00
CA SER A 14 32.38 -34.76 5.22
C SER A 14 33.10 -33.71 6.06
N LEU A 15 32.34 -32.85 6.72
CA LEU A 15 32.71 -32.57 8.10
C LEU A 15 32.62 -33.93 8.76
N ALA A 16 33.79 -34.50 9.08
CA ALA A 16 33.85 -35.47 10.14
C ALA A 16 33.04 -34.87 11.28
N CYS A 17 31.87 -35.45 11.54
CA CYS A 17 31.14 -35.19 12.77
C CYS A 17 32.06 -35.77 13.83
N ALA A 18 33.00 -34.96 14.30
CA ALA A 18 33.44 -35.06 15.66
C ALA A 18 32.11 -35.09 16.44
N THR A 19 31.87 -36.21 17.10
CA THR A 19 30.93 -36.26 18.20
C THR A 19 31.19 -35.00 19.01
N SER A 20 30.29 -34.02 18.89
CA SER A 20 30.34 -32.83 19.71
C SER A 20 29.88 -33.32 21.06
N ALA A 21 30.80 -33.89 21.83
CA ALA A 21 30.70 -33.89 23.27
C ALA A 21 30.44 -32.43 23.63
N PHE A 22 29.25 -32.15 24.16
CA PHE A 22 28.81 -30.81 24.52
C PHE A 22 29.91 -30.12 25.33
N ALA A 23 30.52 -29.08 24.74
CA ALA A 23 31.40 -28.17 25.45
C ALA A 23 30.53 -27.04 26.02
N GLY A 24 29.70 -27.39 27.00
CA GLY A 24 28.86 -26.47 27.73
C GLY A 24 28.25 -27.20 28.92
N ASP A 25 28.90 -27.12 30.08
CA ASP A 25 28.40 -27.68 31.34
C ASP A 25 27.04 -27.07 31.74
N VAL A 26 26.64 -25.93 31.15
CA VAL A 26 25.40 -25.19 31.45
C VAL A 26 24.39 -25.31 30.30
N ILE A 27 23.21 -25.85 30.61
CA ILE A 27 22.13 -26.11 29.65
C ILE A 27 20.85 -25.38 30.05
N ILE A 28 20.01 -25.06 29.06
CA ILE A 28 18.64 -24.59 29.30
C ILE A 28 17.80 -25.80 29.71
N ASN A 29 17.18 -25.72 30.89
CA ASN A 29 16.60 -26.87 31.60
C ASN A 29 15.08 -26.82 31.72
N GLU A 30 14.49 -25.62 31.87
CA GLU A 30 13.06 -25.44 32.06
C GLU A 30 12.62 -24.07 31.55
N ILE A 31 11.42 -23.97 30.97
CA ILE A 31 10.94 -22.75 30.30
C ILE A 31 9.44 -22.52 30.61
N MET A 32 9.11 -21.37 31.18
CA MET A 32 7.75 -20.85 31.36
C MET A 32 7.56 -19.63 30.45
N TYR A 33 7.13 -19.85 29.20
CA TYR A 33 6.99 -18.79 28.19
C TYR A 33 5.54 -18.31 27.98
N HIS A 34 4.55 -19.05 28.47
CA HIS A 34 3.15 -18.65 28.41
C HIS A 34 2.42 -19.12 29.69
N PRO A 35 2.51 -18.32 30.77
CA PRO A 35 1.85 -18.63 32.04
C PRO A 35 0.33 -18.70 31.89
N ALA A 36 -0.36 -19.47 32.75
CA ALA A 36 -1.83 -19.59 32.72
C ALA A 36 -2.59 -18.27 32.94
N SER A 37 -1.93 -17.28 33.53
CA SER A 37 -2.48 -15.93 33.74
C SER A 37 -2.37 -15.03 32.51
N THR A 38 -1.65 -15.47 31.46
CA THR A 38 -1.19 -14.69 30.29
C THR A 38 -0.34 -13.47 30.64
N ASN A 39 0.06 -13.30 31.91
CA ASN A 39 0.90 -12.20 32.34
C ASN A 39 2.36 -12.46 31.99
N VAL A 40 2.89 -11.73 31.01
CA VAL A 40 4.30 -11.85 30.56
C VAL A 40 5.33 -11.59 31.67
N LEU A 41 4.95 -10.90 32.75
CA LEU A 41 5.83 -10.70 33.92
C LEU A 41 6.02 -11.97 34.76
N GLU A 42 5.17 -12.98 34.57
CA GLU A 42 5.31 -14.31 35.19
C GLU A 42 6.21 -15.26 34.38
N GLU A 43 6.75 -14.84 33.24
CA GLU A 43 7.64 -15.65 32.41
C GLU A 43 9.02 -15.84 33.05
N TRP A 44 9.60 -17.02 32.86
CA TRP A 44 10.95 -17.35 33.33
C TRP A 44 11.56 -18.52 32.53
N PHE A 45 12.87 -18.68 32.59
CA PHE A 45 13.55 -19.90 32.15
C PHE A 45 14.66 -20.27 33.14
N GLU A 46 15.11 -21.51 33.11
CA GLU A 46 16.09 -22.04 34.06
C GLU A 46 17.32 -22.59 33.35
N LEU A 47 18.48 -22.35 33.95
CA LEU A 47 19.75 -22.97 33.61
C LEU A 47 20.12 -24.06 34.61
N TYR A 48 20.63 -25.18 34.11
CA TYR A 48 21.20 -26.27 34.92
C TYR A 48 22.66 -26.47 34.57
N ASN A 49 23.52 -26.65 35.59
CA ASN A 49 24.90 -27.04 35.40
C ASN A 49 25.06 -28.56 35.53
N ALA A 50 25.05 -29.25 34.39
CA ALA A 50 25.29 -30.70 34.27
C ALA A 50 26.76 -31.09 34.44
N GLY A 51 27.67 -30.13 34.51
CA GLY A 51 29.10 -30.33 34.69
C GLY A 51 29.52 -30.66 36.12
N SER A 52 30.82 -30.95 36.27
CA SER A 52 31.45 -31.28 37.55
C SER A 52 32.07 -30.07 38.26
N ASN A 53 32.12 -28.90 37.61
CA ASN A 53 32.74 -27.68 38.12
C ASN A 53 31.74 -26.53 38.20
N ALA A 54 31.98 -25.59 39.13
CA ALA A 54 31.20 -24.34 39.16
C ALA A 54 31.56 -23.45 37.95
N VAL A 55 30.56 -22.82 37.34
CA VAL A 55 30.69 -21.95 36.17
C VAL A 55 30.37 -20.50 36.56
N ASN A 56 31.25 -19.57 36.18
CA ASN A 56 31.02 -18.14 36.37
C ASN A 56 30.31 -17.56 35.14
N LEU A 57 29.05 -17.15 35.32
CA LEU A 57 28.19 -16.60 34.28
C LEU A 57 28.35 -15.08 34.13
N SER A 58 29.24 -14.43 34.87
CA SER A 58 29.39 -12.96 34.82
C SER A 58 29.60 -12.44 33.40
N GLY A 59 28.67 -11.61 32.91
CA GLY A 59 28.73 -11.03 31.57
C GLY A 59 28.30 -11.96 30.43
N TRP A 60 27.88 -13.20 30.73
CA TRP A 60 27.18 -14.06 29.78
C TRP A 60 25.84 -13.40 29.38
N LYS A 61 25.26 -13.85 28.28
CA LYS A 61 24.06 -13.23 27.71
C LYS A 61 23.06 -14.24 27.21
N ILE A 62 21.79 -13.85 27.28
CA ILE A 62 20.75 -14.39 26.41
C ILE A 62 20.67 -13.48 25.18
N THR A 63 20.85 -14.07 24.01
CA THR A 63 20.97 -13.35 22.72
C THR A 63 19.75 -13.54 21.81
N LYS A 64 18.87 -14.50 22.13
CA LYS A 64 17.59 -14.76 21.43
C LYS A 64 16.48 -15.02 22.44
N GLY A 65 15.23 -14.71 22.06
CA GLY A 65 14.05 -14.84 22.91
C GLY A 65 13.82 -13.61 23.77
N VAL A 66 14.82 -13.24 24.56
CA VAL A 66 14.88 -12.00 25.36
C VAL A 66 16.30 -11.44 25.37
N ALA A 67 16.44 -10.16 25.73
CA ALA A 67 17.75 -9.56 25.98
C ALA A 67 18.05 -9.58 27.48
N PHE A 68 19.04 -10.38 27.89
CA PHE A 68 19.45 -10.47 29.29
C PHE A 68 20.98 -10.59 29.41
N THR A 69 21.58 -9.92 30.38
CA THR A 69 23.02 -10.04 30.71
C THR A 69 23.16 -10.43 32.17
N PHE A 70 23.88 -11.51 32.43
CA PHE A 70 24.07 -12.03 33.78
C PHE A 70 24.92 -11.07 34.63
N PRO A 71 24.45 -10.68 35.83
CA PRO A 71 25.17 -9.78 36.72
C PRO A 71 26.57 -10.28 37.11
N ALA A 72 27.42 -9.34 37.52
CA ALA A 72 28.73 -9.69 38.06
C ALA A 72 28.62 -10.61 39.29
N ASN A 73 29.53 -11.57 39.40
CA ASN A 73 29.59 -12.59 40.44
C ASN A 73 28.42 -13.60 40.41
N THR A 74 27.72 -13.75 39.28
CA THR A 74 26.76 -14.85 39.11
C THR A 74 27.53 -16.16 38.91
N VAL A 75 27.46 -17.07 39.88
CA VAL A 75 28.16 -18.37 39.85
C VAL A 75 27.13 -19.49 39.95
N LEU A 76 27.14 -20.39 38.96
CA LEU A 76 26.31 -21.59 38.94
C LEU A 76 27.16 -22.80 39.36
N VAL A 77 26.94 -23.31 40.57
CA VAL A 77 27.67 -24.46 41.11
C VAL A 77 27.40 -25.75 40.32
N ALA A 78 28.31 -26.72 40.39
CA ALA A 78 28.10 -28.04 39.77
C ALA A 78 26.81 -28.69 40.30
N GLY A 79 25.96 -29.20 39.41
CA GLY A 79 24.63 -29.72 39.74
C GLY A 79 23.62 -28.66 40.21
N GLY A 80 23.96 -27.38 40.12
CA GLY A 80 23.11 -26.26 40.55
C GLY A 80 22.14 -25.81 39.46
N TYR A 81 21.07 -25.16 39.91
CA TYR A 81 20.02 -24.55 39.08
C TYR A 81 20.01 -23.04 39.29
N LEU A 82 19.75 -22.27 38.22
CA LEU A 82 19.57 -20.83 38.28
C LEU A 82 18.40 -20.41 37.40
N VAL A 83 17.38 -19.83 38.02
CA VAL A 83 16.24 -19.27 37.31
C VAL A 83 16.57 -17.85 36.85
N VAL A 84 16.13 -17.50 35.64
CA VAL A 84 16.15 -16.15 35.10
C VAL A 84 14.69 -15.77 34.86
N ALA A 85 14.18 -14.78 35.58
CA ALA A 85 12.78 -14.37 35.53
C ALA A 85 12.57 -12.97 34.91
N ALA A 86 11.40 -12.74 34.32
CA ALA A 86 11.05 -11.44 33.75
C ALA A 86 11.08 -10.34 34.81
N ASP A 87 10.29 -10.53 35.87
CA ASP A 87 10.16 -9.60 36.98
C ASP A 87 10.37 -10.29 38.34
N GLY A 88 11.27 -9.74 39.15
CA GLY A 88 11.66 -10.33 40.44
C GLY A 88 10.52 -10.38 41.46
N PRO A 89 9.84 -9.25 41.76
CA PRO A 89 8.68 -9.25 42.66
C PRO A 89 7.55 -10.20 42.25
N THR A 90 7.21 -10.24 40.95
CA THR A 90 6.18 -11.12 40.39
C THR A 90 6.58 -12.58 40.55
N PHE A 91 7.83 -12.91 40.20
CA PHE A 91 8.38 -14.26 40.38
C PHE A 91 8.36 -14.71 41.85
N VAL A 92 8.81 -13.87 42.78
CA VAL A 92 8.79 -14.17 44.23
C VAL A 92 7.36 -14.37 44.75
N GLY A 93 6.40 -13.58 44.26
CA GLY A 93 4.99 -13.73 44.60
C GLY A 93 4.40 -15.07 44.15
N LYS A 94 4.81 -15.55 42.98
CA LYS A 94 4.36 -16.83 42.40
C LYS A 94 5.11 -18.05 42.95
N HIS A 95 6.40 -17.90 43.25
CA HIS A 95 7.32 -18.96 43.68
C HIS A 95 7.98 -18.64 45.03
N PRO A 96 7.20 -18.58 46.13
CA PRO A 96 7.74 -18.23 47.43
C PRO A 96 8.78 -19.24 47.90
N GLY A 97 9.97 -18.75 48.28
CA GLY A 97 11.06 -19.57 48.81
C GLY A 97 12.11 -20.02 47.78
N VAL A 98 11.91 -19.74 46.49
CA VAL A 98 12.96 -19.91 45.47
C VAL A 98 13.95 -18.75 45.58
N ALA A 99 15.21 -19.05 45.97
CA ALA A 99 16.24 -18.03 46.23
C ALA A 99 17.34 -17.97 45.16
N ASN A 100 17.46 -19.01 44.34
CA ASN A 100 18.44 -19.16 43.27
C ASN A 100 17.89 -18.60 41.93
N PHE A 101 17.61 -17.30 41.90
CA PHE A 101 17.18 -16.64 40.68
C PHE A 101 17.85 -15.27 40.48
N VAL A 102 17.86 -14.84 39.23
CA VAL A 102 18.12 -13.47 38.78
C VAL A 102 16.91 -12.99 37.97
N ALA A 103 16.72 -11.68 37.83
CA ALA A 103 15.58 -11.15 37.09
C ALA A 103 15.89 -9.82 36.39
N GLY A 104 15.05 -9.45 35.42
CA GLY A 104 15.01 -8.10 34.84
C GLY A 104 15.20 -8.07 33.33
N TRP A 105 14.22 -8.59 32.58
CA TRP A 105 14.03 -8.23 31.16
C TRP A 105 12.64 -7.60 30.95
N SER A 106 12.41 -7.06 29.75
CA SER A 106 11.13 -6.48 29.33
C SER A 106 10.66 -7.14 28.03
N GLY A 107 9.34 -7.20 27.83
CA GLY A 107 8.72 -7.85 26.68
C GLY A 107 8.54 -9.37 26.89
N THR A 108 7.98 -10.01 25.87
CA THR A 108 7.58 -11.42 25.88
C THR A 108 8.75 -12.33 25.51
N LEU A 109 8.87 -13.46 26.21
CA LEU A 109 9.81 -14.54 25.91
C LEU A 109 9.46 -15.20 24.58
N GLY A 110 10.32 -15.02 23.56
CA GLY A 110 10.14 -15.68 22.27
C GLY A 110 10.39 -17.20 22.31
N HIS A 111 10.01 -17.89 21.23
CA HIS A 111 10.14 -19.35 21.02
C HIS A 111 11.57 -19.88 20.78
N SER A 112 12.58 -19.08 21.09
CA SER A 112 13.99 -19.46 20.90
C SER A 112 14.83 -18.84 22.01
N LEU A 113 15.66 -19.63 22.68
CA LEU A 113 16.61 -19.15 23.67
C LEU A 113 18.03 -19.52 23.22
N GLU A 114 18.94 -18.56 23.33
CA GLU A 114 20.35 -18.75 23.00
C GLU A 114 21.20 -18.15 24.12
N LEU A 115 21.92 -19.02 24.82
CA LEU A 115 22.88 -18.65 25.86
C LEU A 115 24.26 -18.51 25.23
N SER A 116 24.85 -17.33 25.36
CA SER A 116 26.23 -17.06 24.93
C SER A 116 27.11 -16.69 26.13
N ASP A 117 28.37 -17.11 26.11
CA ASP A 117 29.34 -16.74 27.12
C ASP A 117 29.77 -15.26 27.02
N ASN A 118 30.67 -14.82 27.89
CA ASN A 118 31.16 -13.44 27.90
C ASN A 118 32.08 -13.08 26.71
N THR A 119 32.45 -14.07 25.88
CA THR A 119 33.19 -13.88 24.62
C THR A 119 32.27 -13.82 23.40
N GLY A 120 30.99 -14.17 23.58
CA GLY A 120 29.99 -14.26 22.52
C GLY A 120 29.92 -15.65 21.87
N GLN A 121 30.55 -16.68 22.44
CA GLN A 121 30.40 -18.05 21.99
C GLN A 121 29.05 -18.61 22.47
N VAL A 122 28.27 -19.21 21.57
CA VAL A 122 27.02 -19.90 21.94
C VAL A 122 27.37 -21.16 22.74
N VAL A 123 26.82 -21.25 23.96
CA VAL A 123 27.01 -22.36 24.90
C VAL A 123 25.87 -23.37 24.79
N ASN A 124 24.63 -22.88 24.74
CA ASN A 124 23.44 -23.71 24.58
C ASN A 124 22.33 -22.93 23.87
N ALA A 125 21.50 -23.62 23.09
CA ALA A 125 20.35 -23.02 22.45
C ALA A 125 19.21 -24.03 22.31
N VAL A 126 17.98 -23.54 22.34
CA VAL A 126 16.76 -24.32 22.13
C VAL A 126 15.72 -23.47 21.40
N GLU A 127 15.00 -24.08 20.48
CA GLU A 127 13.76 -23.56 19.92
C GLU A 127 12.62 -24.45 20.42
N PHE A 128 11.46 -23.89 20.74
CA PHE A 128 10.34 -24.62 21.33
C PHE A 128 9.00 -24.02 20.92
N TYR A 129 7.96 -24.84 20.85
CA TYR A 129 6.67 -24.43 20.29
C TYR A 129 5.49 -25.06 21.06
N GLY A 130 4.30 -24.47 20.93
CA GLY A 130 3.03 -25.05 21.39
C GLY A 130 2.43 -26.08 20.43
N GLU A 131 3.18 -26.47 19.40
CA GLU A 131 2.74 -27.33 18.31
C GLU A 131 3.89 -28.13 17.70
N GLY A 132 3.57 -29.07 16.80
CA GLY A 132 4.55 -29.96 16.18
C GLY A 132 5.00 -31.04 17.15
N ASP A 133 6.27 -31.45 17.06
CA ASP A 133 6.81 -32.52 17.92
C ASP A 133 6.91 -32.14 19.40
N TRP A 134 6.68 -30.86 19.72
CA TRP A 134 6.65 -30.31 21.07
C TRP A 134 5.31 -30.51 21.78
N ALA A 135 4.27 -30.93 21.07
CA ALA A 135 2.91 -31.02 21.57
C ALA A 135 2.24 -32.35 21.17
N ALA A 136 1.13 -32.68 21.82
CA ALA A 136 0.32 -33.85 21.48
C ALA A 136 -0.79 -33.48 20.49
N ARG A 137 -1.04 -34.33 19.50
CA ARG A 137 -2.25 -34.20 18.64
C ARG A 137 -3.48 -34.73 19.41
N VAL A 138 -4.54 -33.94 19.52
CA VAL A 138 -5.80 -34.36 20.16
C VAL A 138 -6.94 -34.18 19.19
N LEU A 139 -7.75 -35.22 18.97
CA LEU A 139 -9.01 -35.10 18.23
C LEU A 139 -10.09 -34.57 19.17
N GLY A 140 -10.20 -33.25 19.25
CA GLY A 140 -11.15 -32.52 20.08
C GLY A 140 -10.68 -31.08 20.35
N ALA A 141 -11.60 -30.26 20.86
CA ALA A 141 -11.35 -28.86 21.18
C ALA A 141 -10.75 -28.65 22.58
N GLY A 142 -9.87 -27.66 22.73
CA GLY A 142 -9.28 -27.26 24.01
C GLY A 142 -8.43 -28.37 24.64
N GLY A 143 -7.84 -29.25 23.83
CA GLY A 143 -7.07 -30.40 24.30
C GLY A 143 -7.89 -31.53 24.94
N VAL A 144 -9.23 -31.49 24.84
CA VAL A 144 -10.13 -32.52 25.40
C VAL A 144 -10.61 -33.46 24.28
N PRO A 145 -10.26 -34.76 24.31
CA PRO A 145 -10.71 -35.72 23.29
C PRO A 145 -12.23 -35.76 23.15
N GLY A 146 -12.73 -35.58 21.93
CA GLY A 146 -14.16 -35.59 21.60
C GLY A 146 -14.92 -34.29 21.86
N ALA A 147 -14.29 -33.26 22.44
CA ALA A 147 -14.90 -31.94 22.54
C ALA A 147 -15.05 -31.31 21.14
N LEU A 148 -16.17 -30.63 20.91
CA LEU A 148 -16.44 -29.95 19.66
C LEU A 148 -15.92 -28.50 19.71
N ASP A 149 -15.54 -27.95 18.56
CA ASP A 149 -15.21 -26.53 18.43
C ASP A 149 -16.43 -25.65 18.71
N HIS A 150 -16.22 -24.33 18.70
CA HIS A 150 -17.28 -23.33 18.95
C HIS A 150 -18.52 -23.50 18.03
N TYR A 151 -18.31 -24.13 16.87
CA TYR A 151 -19.27 -24.30 15.79
C TYR A 151 -19.84 -25.73 15.72
N GLY A 152 -19.45 -26.61 16.64
CA GLY A 152 -19.95 -28.00 16.72
C GLY A 152 -19.21 -29.01 15.85
N GLY A 153 -18.05 -28.69 15.29
CA GLY A 153 -17.18 -29.62 14.56
C GLY A 153 -16.12 -30.28 15.44
N LEU A 154 -15.64 -31.45 15.01
CA LEU A 154 -14.65 -32.28 15.70
C LEU A 154 -13.36 -32.30 14.88
N GLY A 155 -12.36 -31.54 15.31
CA GLY A 155 -11.08 -31.38 14.61
C GLY A 155 -9.87 -31.82 15.44
N TRP A 156 -8.73 -31.91 14.78
CA TRP A 156 -7.42 -32.11 15.38
C TRP A 156 -6.84 -30.79 15.88
N GLU A 157 -6.47 -30.72 17.15
CA GLU A 157 -5.75 -29.60 17.75
C GLU A 157 -4.41 -30.06 18.32
N TRP A 158 -3.55 -29.09 18.63
CA TRP A 158 -2.35 -29.32 19.42
C TRP A 158 -2.69 -29.09 20.89
N SER A 159 -2.30 -30.04 21.74
CA SER A 159 -2.38 -29.93 23.20
C SER A 159 -0.97 -29.78 23.74
N ALA A 160 -0.68 -28.58 24.25
CA ALA A 160 0.57 -28.18 24.86
C ALA A 160 0.28 -27.57 26.23
N PRO A 161 0.22 -28.35 27.32
CA PRO A 161 -0.05 -27.81 28.65
C PRO A 161 0.96 -26.76 29.14
N HIS A 162 2.15 -26.74 28.52
CA HIS A 162 3.19 -25.72 28.72
C HIS A 162 2.94 -24.40 27.98
N ASP A 163 1.84 -24.30 27.23
CA ASP A 163 1.44 -23.14 26.45
C ASP A 163 0.10 -22.57 26.97
N GLY A 164 0.14 -21.78 28.04
CA GLY A 164 -1.03 -21.08 28.56
C GLY A 164 -1.94 -21.92 29.49
N ALA A 165 -1.65 -23.20 29.70
CA ALA A 165 -2.38 -24.03 30.68
C ALA A 165 -1.67 -24.15 32.05
N GLY A 166 -0.50 -23.51 32.19
CA GLY A 166 0.20 -23.33 33.46
C GLY A 166 1.27 -24.36 33.79
N SER A 167 1.56 -25.33 32.92
CA SER A 167 2.80 -26.13 33.05
C SER A 167 3.99 -25.31 32.52
N SER A 168 5.20 -25.57 32.99
CA SER A 168 6.42 -25.19 32.27
C SER A 168 6.79 -26.29 31.26
N LEU A 169 7.67 -25.98 30.32
CA LEU A 169 8.31 -26.93 29.45
C LEU A 169 9.63 -27.39 30.10
N GLU A 170 9.70 -28.63 30.54
CA GLU A 170 10.83 -29.23 31.28
C GLU A 170 11.66 -30.17 30.39
N LEU A 171 12.99 -30.06 30.46
CA LEU A 171 13.91 -31.02 29.86
C LEU A 171 13.86 -32.34 30.64
N ILE A 172 13.72 -33.47 29.95
CA ILE A 172 13.53 -34.78 30.56
C ILE A 172 14.89 -35.39 30.95
N ASN A 173 15.81 -35.51 29.99
CA ASN A 173 17.13 -36.09 30.21
C ASN A 173 18.24 -35.10 29.80
N PRO A 174 18.98 -34.51 30.76
CA PRO A 174 20.04 -33.54 30.47
C PRO A 174 21.29 -34.17 29.81
N ALA A 175 21.40 -35.50 29.77
CA ALA A 175 22.46 -36.20 29.04
C ALA A 175 22.18 -36.32 27.53
N LEU A 176 20.93 -36.06 27.11
CA LEU A 176 20.52 -36.07 25.70
C LEU A 176 20.42 -34.65 25.15
N PRO A 177 20.59 -34.46 23.82
CA PRO A 177 20.49 -33.13 23.21
C PRO A 177 19.14 -32.48 23.50
N ASN A 178 19.17 -31.23 23.97
CA ASN A 178 17.98 -30.43 24.21
C ASN A 178 17.38 -29.82 22.93
N THR A 179 17.93 -30.14 21.76
CA THR A 179 17.39 -29.74 20.45
C THR A 179 16.23 -30.63 19.99
N TYR A 180 16.02 -31.78 20.62
CA TYR A 180 14.95 -32.71 20.25
C TYR A 180 13.72 -32.49 21.14
N ALA A 181 12.60 -32.11 20.53
CA ALA A 181 11.32 -31.87 21.22
C ALA A 181 10.89 -33.04 22.11
N HIS A 182 11.17 -34.27 21.66
CA HIS A 182 10.90 -35.50 22.38
C HIS A 182 11.66 -35.67 23.71
N ASN A 183 12.69 -34.87 23.96
CA ASN A 183 13.40 -34.79 25.23
C ASN A 183 12.85 -33.68 26.14
N TRP A 184 11.73 -33.05 25.77
CA TRP A 184 11.02 -32.07 26.56
C TRP A 184 9.59 -32.54 26.81
N GLY A 185 8.99 -32.04 27.88
CA GLY A 185 7.58 -32.28 28.18
C GLY A 185 7.00 -31.26 29.15
N PRO A 186 5.66 -31.20 29.28
CA PRO A 186 5.03 -30.35 30.27
C PRO A 186 5.35 -30.83 31.68
N SER A 187 5.66 -29.91 32.59
CA SER A 187 5.84 -30.20 34.01
C SER A 187 4.62 -30.90 34.62
N ALA A 188 4.84 -31.91 35.46
CA ALA A 188 3.78 -32.60 36.18
C ALA A 188 3.09 -31.72 37.25
N SER A 189 3.72 -30.61 37.65
CA SER A 189 3.18 -29.63 38.59
C SER A 189 2.91 -28.30 37.91
N LEU A 190 1.78 -27.66 38.22
CA LEU A 190 1.52 -26.30 37.73
C LEU A 190 2.59 -25.32 38.25
N ASN A 191 2.95 -24.39 37.38
CA ASN A 191 4.04 -23.43 37.54
C ASN A 191 5.45 -24.07 37.63
N GLY A 192 5.60 -25.33 37.19
CA GLY A 192 6.91 -25.95 37.04
C GLY A 192 7.66 -26.24 38.34
N THR A 193 8.97 -26.43 38.22
CA THR A 193 9.88 -26.74 39.31
C THR A 193 11.08 -25.79 39.43
N PRO A 194 10.86 -24.46 39.40
CA PRO A 194 11.95 -23.50 39.41
C PRO A 194 12.85 -23.66 40.64
N GLY A 195 14.14 -23.64 40.38
CA GLY A 195 15.25 -23.71 41.31
C GLY A 195 15.64 -25.12 41.76
N ARG A 196 15.06 -26.18 41.19
CA ARG A 196 15.29 -27.58 41.59
C ARG A 196 15.14 -28.53 40.39
N ALA A 197 15.30 -29.83 40.63
CA ALA A 197 15.19 -30.83 39.56
C ALA A 197 13.77 -30.90 38.95
N ASN A 198 13.73 -31.00 37.61
CA ASN A 198 12.51 -31.12 36.81
C ASN A 198 11.60 -32.24 37.32
N SER A 199 10.28 -31.98 37.34
CA SER A 199 9.28 -32.94 37.81
C SER A 199 9.19 -34.21 36.94
N ILE A 200 9.54 -34.10 35.66
CA ILE A 200 9.56 -35.21 34.70
C ILE A 200 10.97 -35.76 34.44
N ALA A 201 11.98 -35.35 35.22
CA ALA A 201 13.36 -35.75 34.99
C ALA A 201 13.53 -37.27 35.00
N ALA A 202 14.23 -37.80 34.00
CA ALA A 202 14.55 -39.22 33.89
C ALA A 202 15.95 -39.44 33.33
N THR A 203 16.66 -40.44 33.86
CA THR A 203 18.01 -40.81 33.40
C THR A 203 18.01 -41.79 32.23
N ASN A 204 16.89 -42.50 32.04
CA ASN A 204 16.59 -43.29 30.85
C ASN A 204 15.22 -42.84 30.33
N VAL A 205 15.14 -42.53 29.04
CA VAL A 205 13.90 -42.13 28.37
C VAL A 205 13.61 -43.03 27.19
N ALA A 206 12.34 -43.13 26.78
CA ALA A 206 12.02 -43.84 25.53
C ALA A 206 12.76 -43.20 24.33
N PRO A 207 13.28 -44.00 23.37
CA PRO A 207 14.11 -43.49 22.29
C PRO A 207 13.45 -42.32 21.55
N LEU A 208 14.20 -41.25 21.32
CA LEU A 208 13.76 -40.06 20.61
C LEU A 208 13.65 -40.39 19.12
N ILE A 209 12.48 -40.19 18.53
CA ILE A 209 12.26 -40.33 17.08
C ILE A 209 12.26 -38.92 16.46
N ALA A 210 13.10 -38.66 15.46
CA ALA A 210 13.19 -37.34 14.82
C ALA A 210 13.52 -37.46 13.32
N GLY A 211 13.32 -36.37 12.56
CA GLY A 211 13.75 -36.30 11.16
C GLY A 211 13.07 -37.31 10.24
N ILE A 212 11.81 -37.65 10.50
CA ILE A 212 11.06 -38.65 9.73
C ILE A 212 10.88 -38.18 8.29
N ALA A 213 11.16 -39.05 7.32
CA ALA A 213 10.96 -38.80 5.90
C ALA A 213 10.52 -40.06 5.15
N HIS A 214 9.89 -39.88 3.98
CA HIS A 214 9.72 -40.95 3.01
C HIS A 214 10.32 -40.54 1.65
N THR A 215 10.86 -41.50 0.92
CA THR A 215 11.44 -41.31 -0.41
C THR A 215 11.05 -42.45 -1.35
N PRO A 216 10.65 -42.17 -2.61
CA PRO A 216 10.41 -40.83 -3.18
C PRO A 216 9.28 -40.07 -2.50
N VAL A 217 9.35 -38.74 -2.43
CA VAL A 217 8.29 -37.89 -1.83
C VAL A 217 6.98 -37.96 -2.63
N LEU A 218 7.08 -38.24 -3.93
CA LEU A 218 5.95 -38.50 -4.82
C LEU A 218 6.21 -39.86 -5.50
N PRO A 219 5.89 -40.98 -4.81
CA PRO A 219 6.17 -42.30 -5.34
C PRO A 219 5.26 -42.61 -6.54
N ALA A 220 5.84 -43.16 -7.60
CA ALA A 220 5.10 -43.74 -8.72
C ALA A 220 4.64 -45.18 -8.39
N PRO A 221 3.68 -45.74 -9.14
CA PRO A 221 3.13 -47.08 -8.86
C PRO A 221 4.13 -48.24 -8.90
N THR A 222 5.30 -48.04 -9.50
CA THR A 222 6.39 -49.03 -9.56
C THR A 222 7.44 -48.81 -8.48
N ASP A 223 7.38 -47.69 -7.77
CA ASP A 223 8.39 -47.32 -6.78
C ASP A 223 8.12 -48.03 -5.46
N VAL A 224 9.16 -48.63 -4.89
CA VAL A 224 9.17 -48.95 -3.46
C VAL A 224 9.37 -47.65 -2.68
N VAL A 225 8.83 -47.59 -1.46
CA VAL A 225 8.94 -46.40 -0.61
C VAL A 225 9.85 -46.69 0.56
N THR A 226 10.94 -45.95 0.68
CA THR A 226 11.76 -45.97 1.89
C THR A 226 11.21 -44.98 2.89
N VAL A 227 10.95 -45.42 4.12
CA VAL A 227 10.68 -44.55 5.26
C VAL A 227 11.89 -44.60 6.18
N SER A 228 12.40 -43.43 6.57
CA SER A 228 13.53 -43.32 7.49
C SER A 228 13.26 -42.35 8.63
N ALA A 229 13.95 -42.56 9.75
CA ALA A 229 13.90 -41.69 10.93
C ALA A 229 15.22 -41.77 11.71
N ARG A 230 15.63 -40.66 12.32
CA ARG A 230 16.73 -40.64 13.29
C ARG A 230 16.22 -41.10 14.64
N ILE A 231 16.94 -42.04 15.24
CA ILE A 231 16.70 -42.54 16.59
C ILE A 231 17.87 -42.11 17.47
N VAL A 232 17.55 -41.46 18.58
CA VAL A 232 18.54 -41.03 19.58
C VAL A 232 18.10 -41.56 20.93
N ASP A 233 19.03 -42.17 21.65
CA ASP A 233 18.81 -42.76 22.96
C ASP A 233 20.09 -42.59 23.77
N GLU A 234 20.00 -42.60 25.11
CA GLU A 234 21.21 -42.53 25.93
C GLU A 234 22.04 -43.82 25.84
N HIS A 235 21.43 -44.93 25.39
CA HIS A 235 22.10 -46.18 25.06
C HIS A 235 22.13 -46.41 23.54
N THR A 236 23.32 -46.66 22.99
CA THR A 236 23.49 -46.87 21.54
C THR A 236 23.24 -48.31 21.09
N ASN A 237 22.74 -49.19 21.95
CA ASN A 237 22.51 -50.60 21.67
C ASN A 237 21.16 -51.09 22.25
N GLY A 238 20.66 -52.22 21.75
CA GLY A 238 19.40 -52.79 22.24
C GLY A 238 18.13 -52.10 21.69
N LEU A 239 18.28 -51.16 20.75
CA LEU A 239 17.15 -50.48 20.11
C LEU A 239 16.41 -51.40 19.14
N THR A 240 15.09 -51.46 19.27
CA THR A 240 14.17 -52.07 18.30
C THR A 240 13.28 -51.00 17.71
N VAL A 241 13.29 -50.87 16.38
CA VAL A 241 12.52 -49.84 15.67
C VAL A 241 11.60 -50.53 14.66
N THR A 242 10.33 -50.16 14.65
CA THR A 242 9.34 -50.70 13.72
C THR A 242 8.55 -49.59 13.05
N ILE A 243 8.09 -49.89 11.83
CA ILE A 243 7.06 -49.14 11.13
C ILE A 243 5.80 -49.98 11.05
N ASP A 244 4.67 -49.36 11.37
CA ASP A 244 3.35 -49.93 11.20
C ASP A 244 2.64 -49.15 10.10
N TYR A 245 2.30 -49.83 9.00
CA TYR A 245 1.70 -49.19 7.83
C TYR A 245 0.49 -49.95 7.29
N ARG A 246 -0.43 -49.23 6.65
CA ARG A 246 -1.57 -49.82 5.93
C ARG A 246 -1.99 -48.96 4.76
N VAL A 247 -2.60 -49.58 3.76
CA VAL A 247 -3.41 -48.84 2.78
C VAL A 247 -4.62 -48.26 3.50
N ASP A 248 -4.93 -47.00 3.24
CA ASP A 248 -6.07 -46.31 3.83
C ASP A 248 -7.38 -47.13 3.67
N GLY A 249 -8.17 -47.19 4.74
CA GLY A 249 -9.38 -48.02 4.83
C GLY A 249 -9.15 -49.49 5.20
N ALA A 250 -7.91 -50.00 5.21
CA ALA A 250 -7.64 -51.36 5.66
C ALA A 250 -7.80 -51.50 7.20
N ALA A 251 -8.32 -52.64 7.66
CA ALA A 251 -8.65 -52.84 9.06
C ALA A 251 -7.43 -53.00 9.99
N SER A 252 -6.29 -53.46 9.48
CA SER A 252 -5.10 -53.80 10.28
C SER A 252 -3.83 -53.22 9.68
N PHE A 253 -2.90 -52.85 10.57
CA PHE A 253 -1.56 -52.44 10.20
C PHE A 253 -0.67 -53.66 9.94
N THR A 254 0.24 -53.50 8.99
CA THR A 254 1.37 -54.41 8.76
C THR A 254 2.59 -53.82 9.47
N THR A 255 3.20 -54.59 10.37
CA THR A 255 4.42 -54.19 11.07
C THR A 255 5.66 -54.67 10.31
N ALA A 256 6.64 -53.80 10.10
CA ALA A 256 7.95 -54.14 9.55
C ALA A 256 9.08 -53.57 10.42
N PRO A 257 10.20 -54.29 10.59
CA PRO A 257 11.38 -53.76 11.28
C PRO A 257 12.04 -52.65 10.45
N MET A 258 12.59 -51.65 11.13
CA MET A 258 13.51 -50.67 10.54
C MET A 258 14.94 -50.98 10.99
N PHE A 259 15.92 -50.72 10.12
CA PHE A 259 17.33 -51.05 10.34
C PHE A 259 18.25 -49.84 10.14
N ASP A 260 19.32 -49.78 10.93
CA ASP A 260 20.47 -48.88 10.76
C ASP A 260 21.68 -49.71 10.28
N ASP A 261 21.57 -50.23 9.05
CA ASP A 261 22.49 -51.19 8.44
C ASP A 261 23.10 -50.71 7.11
N GLY A 262 22.73 -49.50 6.67
CA GLY A 262 23.14 -48.91 5.40
C GLY A 262 22.57 -49.60 4.15
N ALA A 263 21.61 -50.51 4.31
CA ALA A 263 20.99 -51.28 3.22
C ALA A 263 19.51 -50.92 2.98
N HIS A 264 18.87 -50.22 3.90
CA HIS A 264 17.43 -49.91 3.85
C HIS A 264 17.11 -48.45 3.51
N GLY A 265 18.03 -47.78 2.80
CA GLY A 265 17.90 -46.37 2.43
C GLY A 265 17.99 -45.41 3.62
N ASP A 266 18.64 -45.88 4.68
CA ASP A 266 18.92 -45.28 5.97
C ASP A 266 20.22 -44.46 5.99
N GLY A 267 21.19 -44.76 5.12
CA GLY A 267 22.43 -43.98 5.03
C GLY A 267 23.65 -44.83 5.34
N VAL A 268 24.47 -44.40 6.31
CA VAL A 268 25.65 -45.17 6.73
C VAL A 268 25.28 -46.02 7.92
N ALA A 269 25.64 -47.31 7.89
CA ALA A 269 25.38 -48.22 9.01
C ALA A 269 25.93 -47.67 10.34
N GLY A 270 25.08 -47.66 11.37
CA GLY A 270 25.39 -47.20 12.72
C GLY A 270 25.40 -45.68 12.89
N ASP A 271 24.77 -44.91 12.00
CA ASP A 271 24.71 -43.44 12.08
C ASP A 271 23.47 -42.91 12.84
N GLY A 272 22.67 -43.83 13.38
CA GLY A 272 21.45 -43.58 14.14
C GLY A 272 20.24 -43.28 13.25
N ILE A 273 20.34 -43.43 11.93
CA ILE A 273 19.19 -43.37 11.03
C ILE A 273 18.71 -44.80 10.78
N TYR A 274 17.43 -45.04 11.02
CA TYR A 274 16.78 -46.32 10.76
C TYR A 274 15.89 -46.20 9.53
N GLY A 275 15.89 -47.22 8.67
CA GLY A 275 15.11 -47.26 7.44
C GLY A 275 14.31 -48.56 7.27
N ALA A 276 13.15 -48.47 6.60
CA ALA A 276 12.39 -49.61 6.13
C ALA A 276 11.90 -49.38 4.70
N ILE A 277 11.86 -50.46 3.90
CA ILE A 277 11.40 -50.44 2.52
C ILE A 277 9.99 -51.03 2.45
N LEU A 278 9.02 -50.19 2.10
CA LEU A 278 7.63 -50.55 1.89
C LEU A 278 7.39 -50.96 0.43
N PRO A 279 6.53 -51.96 0.17
CA PRO A 279 6.26 -52.44 -1.18
C PRO A 279 5.55 -51.37 -2.03
N ALA A 280 5.78 -51.42 -3.34
CA ALA A 280 5.09 -50.57 -4.31
C ALA A 280 3.56 -50.74 -4.23
N GLN A 281 2.83 -49.65 -4.41
CA GLN A 281 1.36 -49.62 -4.34
C GLN A 281 0.76 -49.12 -5.66
N PRO A 282 -0.50 -49.47 -5.98
CA PRO A 282 -1.18 -48.93 -7.16
C PRO A 282 -1.30 -47.40 -7.14
N ASN A 283 -1.48 -46.79 -8.32
CA ASN A 283 -1.69 -45.35 -8.43
C ASN A 283 -2.90 -44.87 -7.63
N GLY A 284 -2.80 -43.69 -7.01
CA GLY A 284 -3.83 -43.07 -6.19
C GLY A 284 -3.90 -43.60 -4.76
N THR A 285 -3.15 -44.66 -4.43
CA THR A 285 -3.18 -45.28 -3.10
C THR A 285 -2.62 -44.32 -2.04
N ILE A 286 -3.37 -44.12 -0.97
CA ILE A 286 -2.91 -43.44 0.23
C ILE A 286 -2.48 -44.50 1.24
N VAL A 287 -1.28 -44.33 1.80
CA VAL A 287 -0.74 -45.20 2.84
C VAL A 287 -0.59 -44.38 4.12
N GLU A 288 -1.12 -44.94 5.19
CA GLU A 288 -1.05 -44.40 6.54
C GLU A 288 -0.03 -45.21 7.35
N PHE A 289 0.87 -44.52 8.06
CA PHE A 289 1.89 -45.17 8.87
C PHE A 289 2.26 -44.42 10.14
N TYR A 290 2.80 -45.14 11.12
CA TYR A 290 3.43 -44.61 12.33
C TYR A 290 4.66 -45.44 12.68
N LEU A 291 5.54 -44.88 13.50
CA LEU A 291 6.78 -45.53 13.93
C LEU A 291 6.73 -45.86 15.41
N GLN A 292 7.43 -46.93 15.80
CA GLN A 292 7.70 -47.26 17.19
C GLN A 292 9.19 -47.47 17.40
N ALA A 293 9.73 -46.97 18.51
CA ALA A 293 11.10 -47.20 18.92
C ALA A 293 11.13 -47.63 20.39
N ARG A 294 11.90 -48.68 20.68
CA ARG A 294 11.99 -49.31 22.00
C ARG A 294 13.45 -49.55 22.37
N ASP A 295 13.81 -49.27 23.62
CA ASP A 295 15.13 -49.59 24.19
C ASP A 295 15.19 -51.01 24.81
N ALA A 296 16.34 -51.37 25.38
CA ALA A 296 16.53 -52.67 26.04
C ALA A 296 15.70 -52.82 27.33
N GLU A 297 15.40 -51.71 28.00
CA GLU A 297 14.60 -51.60 29.22
C GLU A 297 13.08 -51.54 28.96
N ASN A 298 12.68 -51.65 27.69
CA ASN A 298 11.29 -51.71 27.22
C ASN A 298 10.52 -50.36 27.27
N ASN A 299 11.23 -49.24 27.43
CA ASN A 299 10.67 -47.90 27.20
C ASN A 299 10.31 -47.75 25.72
N LEU A 300 9.08 -47.32 25.44
CA LEU A 300 8.51 -47.29 24.09
C LEU A 300 8.06 -45.89 23.72
N ARG A 301 8.46 -45.44 22.54
CA ARG A 301 7.91 -44.24 21.89
C ARG A 301 7.14 -44.63 20.65
N THR A 302 5.97 -44.02 20.46
CA THR A 302 5.18 -44.09 19.22
C THR A 302 5.15 -42.70 18.60
N TYR A 303 5.38 -42.60 17.29
CA TYR A 303 5.34 -41.33 16.56
C TYR A 303 4.47 -41.43 15.31
N PRO A 304 3.57 -40.46 15.06
CA PRO A 304 3.28 -39.29 15.89
C PRO A 304 2.49 -39.66 17.15
N TYR A 305 2.62 -38.86 18.21
CA TYR A 305 1.84 -39.02 19.44
C TYR A 305 0.49 -38.30 19.30
N TRP A 306 -0.60 -39.07 19.41
CA TRP A 306 -1.94 -38.52 19.31
C TRP A 306 -2.95 -39.25 20.19
N THR A 307 -4.04 -38.57 20.53
CA THR A 307 -5.17 -39.12 21.29
C THR A 307 -6.50 -38.78 20.62
N ALA A 308 -7.47 -39.68 20.75
CA ALA A 308 -8.80 -39.55 20.18
C ALA A 308 -9.86 -40.11 21.13
N PRO A 309 -11.14 -39.69 21.03
CA PRO A 309 -12.21 -40.25 21.84
C PRO A 309 -12.38 -41.76 21.57
N THR A 310 -12.78 -42.49 22.62
CA THR A 310 -13.00 -43.94 22.55
C THR A 310 -13.92 -44.32 21.39
N GLY A 311 -13.48 -45.26 20.56
CA GLY A 311 -14.25 -45.74 19.39
C GLY A 311 -14.06 -44.91 18.11
N SER A 312 -13.26 -43.84 18.14
CA SER A 312 -12.87 -43.12 16.92
C SER A 312 -12.02 -44.01 16.01
N THR A 313 -12.30 -43.95 14.70
CA THR A 313 -11.46 -44.56 13.65
C THR A 313 -10.50 -43.57 13.00
N ARG A 314 -10.63 -42.27 13.33
CA ARG A 314 -9.75 -41.19 12.86
C ARG A 314 -8.46 -41.16 13.67
N THR A 315 -7.33 -40.97 12.99
CA THR A 315 -5.98 -40.97 13.56
C THR A 315 -5.19 -39.75 13.05
N ALA A 316 -4.11 -39.39 13.75
CA ALA A 316 -3.17 -38.37 13.28
C ALA A 316 -1.87 -38.99 12.75
N ASN A 317 -1.94 -40.17 12.13
CA ASN A 317 -0.78 -40.85 11.56
C ASN A 317 -0.22 -40.12 10.32
N LEU A 318 1.00 -40.49 9.92
CA LEU A 318 1.70 -39.92 8.76
C LEU A 318 1.12 -40.51 7.48
N LEU A 319 1.09 -39.72 6.40
CA LEU A 319 0.49 -40.14 5.13
C LEU A 319 1.48 -39.94 3.98
N TYR A 320 1.48 -40.87 3.03
CA TYR A 320 1.98 -40.61 1.68
C TYR A 320 0.96 -41.08 0.65
N GLN A 321 1.03 -40.54 -0.56
CA GLN A 321 0.19 -40.94 -1.68
C GLN A 321 1.06 -41.39 -2.85
N VAL A 322 0.74 -42.55 -3.42
CA VAL A 322 1.27 -42.95 -4.72
C VAL A 322 0.55 -42.16 -5.81
N ASP A 323 1.30 -41.37 -6.57
CA ASP A 323 0.75 -40.47 -7.56
C ASP A 323 1.72 -40.33 -8.75
N ASN A 324 1.30 -40.85 -9.91
CA ASN A 324 1.99 -40.64 -11.19
C ASN A 324 1.31 -39.60 -12.08
N GLY A 325 0.42 -38.77 -11.52
CA GLY A 325 -0.26 -37.71 -12.25
C GLY A 325 0.73 -36.80 -12.96
N SER A 326 0.48 -36.54 -14.24
CA SER A 326 1.17 -35.51 -15.01
C SER A 326 0.39 -34.19 -14.92
N TYR A 327 1.06 -33.11 -14.55
CA TYR A 327 0.46 -31.79 -14.45
C TYR A 327 0.97 -30.90 -15.58
N SER A 328 0.08 -30.13 -16.20
CA SER A 328 0.40 -29.21 -17.29
C SER A 328 0.47 -27.77 -16.80
N GLY A 329 1.23 -26.94 -17.51
CA GLY A 329 1.40 -25.52 -17.21
C GLY A 329 2.54 -25.21 -16.23
N ASP A 330 2.71 -23.92 -15.94
CA ASP A 330 3.88 -23.38 -15.22
C ASP A 330 3.59 -23.05 -13.74
N GLN A 331 2.38 -23.35 -13.27
CA GLN A 331 1.96 -23.05 -11.91
C GLN A 331 2.55 -24.05 -10.91
N PRO A 332 2.85 -23.63 -9.67
CA PRO A 332 3.13 -24.57 -8.59
C PRO A 332 2.01 -25.59 -8.41
N VAL A 333 2.39 -26.80 -7.99
CA VAL A 333 1.44 -27.86 -7.64
C VAL A 333 1.53 -28.12 -6.15
N TYR A 334 0.40 -27.95 -5.48
CA TYR A 334 0.23 -28.19 -4.04
C TYR A 334 -0.68 -29.40 -3.83
N ARG A 335 -0.30 -30.29 -2.91
CA ARG A 335 -1.03 -31.52 -2.62
C ARG A 335 -1.41 -31.58 -1.16
N ILE A 336 -2.68 -31.86 -0.92
CA ILE A 336 -3.24 -32.17 0.38
C ILE A 336 -3.61 -33.66 0.36
N ILE A 337 -2.99 -34.44 1.24
CA ILE A 337 -3.23 -35.87 1.37
C ILE A 337 -3.91 -36.11 2.71
N MET A 338 -5.10 -36.69 2.69
CA MET A 338 -5.95 -37.00 3.84
C MET A 338 -6.44 -38.45 3.71
N THR A 339 -6.67 -39.13 4.83
CA THR A 339 -7.41 -40.40 4.77
C THR A 339 -8.84 -40.16 4.26
N ALA A 340 -9.48 -41.20 3.75
CA ALA A 340 -10.86 -41.15 3.27
C ALA A 340 -11.82 -40.71 4.38
N ALA A 341 -11.55 -41.10 5.64
CA ALA A 341 -12.35 -40.69 6.80
C ALA A 341 -12.22 -39.18 7.10
N GLU A 342 -10.99 -38.64 7.09
CA GLU A 342 -10.76 -37.20 7.26
C GLU A 342 -11.39 -36.40 6.12
N ARG A 343 -11.24 -36.88 4.87
CA ARG A 343 -11.82 -36.23 3.69
C ARG A 343 -13.34 -36.23 3.73
N ALA A 344 -13.97 -37.36 4.02
CA ALA A 344 -15.42 -37.46 4.13
C ALA A 344 -15.98 -36.57 5.25
N TYR A 345 -15.26 -36.45 6.37
CA TYR A 345 -15.65 -35.57 7.46
C TYR A 345 -15.58 -34.09 7.04
N LEU A 346 -14.48 -33.66 6.40
CA LEU A 346 -14.34 -32.31 5.87
C LEU A 346 -15.43 -31.96 4.83
N GLU A 347 -15.81 -32.92 3.98
CA GLU A 347 -16.92 -32.73 3.03
C GLU A 347 -18.28 -32.60 3.75
N ALA A 348 -18.50 -33.36 4.82
CA ALA A 348 -19.73 -33.32 5.60
C ALA A 348 -19.90 -32.00 6.37
N LEU A 349 -18.79 -31.39 6.81
CA LEU A 349 -18.82 -30.02 7.36
C LEU A 349 -19.21 -28.96 6.32
N SER A 350 -19.17 -29.29 5.03
CA SER A 350 -19.52 -28.38 3.92
C SER A 350 -20.87 -28.71 3.30
N ASP A 351 -21.78 -29.38 4.01
CA ASP A 351 -23.13 -29.55 3.51
C ASP A 351 -23.76 -28.16 3.26
N ASN A 352 -24.58 -28.00 2.23
CA ASN A 352 -25.12 -26.66 1.91
C ASN A 352 -26.26 -26.26 2.88
N SER A 353 -26.29 -26.83 4.09
CA SER A 353 -27.27 -26.52 5.11
C SER A 353 -26.75 -25.36 5.97
N THR A 354 -27.58 -24.33 6.13
CA THR A 354 -27.24 -23.21 7.01
C THR A 354 -27.19 -23.68 8.47
N GLY A 355 -26.07 -23.53 9.17
CA GLY A 355 -25.96 -23.89 10.59
C GLY A 355 -24.54 -23.84 11.16
N ALA A 356 -24.40 -23.92 12.49
CA ALA A 356 -23.11 -23.79 13.17
C ALA A 356 -22.04 -24.73 12.60
N THR A 357 -22.38 -25.98 12.27
CA THR A 357 -21.41 -26.97 11.77
C THR A 357 -20.78 -26.58 10.44
N THR A 358 -21.45 -25.77 9.61
CA THR A 358 -20.87 -25.30 8.33
C THR A 358 -19.89 -24.15 8.50
N ASP A 359 -19.90 -23.47 9.66
CA ASP A 359 -18.91 -22.46 10.06
C ASP A 359 -17.71 -23.07 10.81
N SER A 360 -17.67 -24.39 10.99
CA SER A 360 -16.65 -25.06 11.81
C SER A 360 -15.21 -24.85 11.34
N ASP A 361 -14.34 -24.54 12.33
CA ASP A 361 -12.89 -24.40 12.20
C ASP A 361 -12.13 -25.72 12.49
N ALA A 362 -12.85 -26.85 12.62
CA ALA A 362 -12.27 -28.16 12.84
C ALA A 362 -11.20 -28.48 11.78
N ASN A 363 -9.99 -28.86 12.23
CA ASN A 363 -8.88 -29.25 11.36
C ASN A 363 -8.86 -30.76 11.12
N MET A 364 -8.51 -31.15 9.91
CA MET A 364 -8.25 -32.52 9.50
C MET A 364 -6.76 -32.80 9.53
N ASN A 365 -6.37 -34.02 9.89
CA ASN A 365 -4.97 -34.45 9.80
C ASN A 365 -4.63 -34.72 8.33
N ALA A 366 -3.58 -34.07 7.84
CA ALA A 366 -3.15 -34.23 6.47
C ALA A 366 -1.62 -34.23 6.33
N THR A 367 -1.16 -34.60 5.14
CA THR A 367 0.20 -34.36 4.66
C THR A 367 0.17 -33.34 3.52
N TRP A 368 1.08 -32.37 3.59
CA TRP A 368 1.22 -31.27 2.66
C TRP A 368 2.48 -31.44 1.82
N ILE A 369 2.34 -31.44 0.49
CA ILE A 369 3.48 -31.52 -0.43
C ILE A 369 3.39 -30.39 -1.46
N THR A 370 4.47 -29.63 -1.63
CA THR A 370 4.53 -28.52 -2.60
C THR A 370 5.64 -28.72 -3.60
N THR A 371 5.35 -28.52 -4.89
CA THR A 371 6.35 -28.40 -5.97
C THR A 371 6.24 -27.01 -6.58
N ASP A 372 7.16 -26.11 -6.25
CA ASP A 372 7.00 -24.67 -6.56
C ASP A 372 8.25 -23.93 -7.04
N GLY A 373 9.33 -24.69 -7.28
CA GLY A 373 10.62 -24.18 -7.76
C GLY A 373 11.53 -23.61 -6.68
N VAL A 374 11.09 -23.54 -5.41
CA VAL A 374 11.92 -23.07 -4.30
C VAL A 374 12.74 -24.23 -3.75
N LEU A 375 14.05 -24.20 -4.01
CA LEU A 375 14.99 -25.19 -3.49
C LEU A 375 15.12 -25.06 -1.98
N SER A 376 14.72 -26.09 -1.25
CA SER A 376 15.01 -26.28 0.17
C SER A 376 15.58 -27.68 0.36
N GLY A 377 16.71 -27.80 1.07
CA GLY A 377 17.41 -29.09 1.18
C GLY A 377 17.81 -29.70 -0.19
N GLY A 378 18.03 -28.87 -1.21
CA GLY A 378 18.41 -29.31 -2.55
C GLY A 378 17.26 -29.82 -3.45
N THR A 379 16.01 -29.79 -3.00
CA THR A 379 14.82 -30.20 -3.77
C THR A 379 13.81 -29.07 -3.92
N ALA A 380 13.11 -29.04 -5.06
CA ALA A 380 11.98 -28.14 -5.31
C ALA A 380 10.63 -28.72 -4.83
N THR A 381 10.64 -29.96 -4.34
CA THR A 381 9.48 -30.63 -3.75
C THR A 381 9.67 -30.73 -2.23
N GLN A 382 8.81 -30.07 -1.47
CA GLN A 382 8.86 -30.04 -0.01
C GLN A 382 7.71 -30.86 0.59
N LEU A 383 7.98 -31.54 1.71
CA LEU A 383 7.05 -32.43 2.40
C LEU A 383 6.87 -31.99 3.86
N ARG A 384 5.61 -31.98 4.33
CA ARG A 384 5.25 -31.76 5.73
C ARG A 384 4.13 -32.68 6.16
N TYR A 385 4.42 -33.50 7.16
CA TYR A 385 3.41 -34.33 7.81
C TYR A 385 2.66 -33.57 8.89
N ASN A 386 1.53 -34.16 9.30
CA ASN A 386 0.71 -33.67 10.40
C ASN A 386 0.42 -32.18 10.26
N VAL A 387 0.02 -31.74 9.07
CA VAL A 387 -0.57 -30.41 8.90
C VAL A 387 -2.04 -30.47 9.29
N GLY A 388 -2.59 -29.35 9.74
CA GLY A 388 -4.03 -29.18 9.92
C GLY A 388 -4.64 -28.62 8.64
N VAL A 389 -5.75 -29.18 8.15
CA VAL A 389 -6.47 -28.63 7.00
C VAL A 389 -7.94 -28.45 7.33
N ARG A 390 -8.50 -27.28 7.03
CA ARG A 390 -9.93 -27.00 7.23
C ARG A 390 -10.50 -26.21 6.06
N ASN A 391 -11.83 -26.23 5.92
CA ASN A 391 -12.52 -25.27 5.06
C ASN A 391 -12.31 -23.85 5.60
N ARG A 392 -12.31 -22.86 4.71
CA ARG A 392 -12.21 -21.45 5.10
C ARG A 392 -13.17 -20.57 4.31
N GLY A 393 -13.23 -19.30 4.72
CA GLY A 393 -14.16 -18.31 4.19
C GLY A 393 -15.36 -18.18 5.10
N HIS A 394 -16.11 -17.08 4.96
CA HIS A 394 -17.39 -16.92 5.64
C HIS A 394 -18.51 -17.33 4.67
N GLY A 395 -18.88 -16.47 3.72
CA GLY A 395 -19.88 -16.79 2.69
C GLY A 395 -19.43 -17.85 1.66
N THR A 396 -18.13 -18.11 1.54
CA THR A 396 -17.55 -19.03 0.53
C THR A 396 -17.16 -20.40 1.10
N ARG A 397 -17.46 -20.68 2.37
CA ARG A 397 -17.04 -21.92 3.06
C ARG A 397 -17.63 -23.19 2.45
N THR A 398 -18.84 -23.08 1.93
CA THR A 398 -19.57 -24.15 1.23
C THR A 398 -19.35 -24.13 -0.28
N SER A 399 -18.54 -23.20 -0.82
CA SER A 399 -18.26 -23.12 -2.26
C SER A 399 -17.56 -24.38 -2.77
N ARG A 400 -17.72 -24.66 -4.06
CA ARG A 400 -17.03 -25.74 -4.78
C ARG A 400 -16.27 -25.14 -5.97
N PRO A 401 -14.95 -25.40 -6.11
CA PRO A 401 -14.07 -26.13 -5.19
C PRO A 401 -13.96 -25.44 -3.81
N HIS A 402 -13.60 -26.18 -2.77
CA HIS A 402 -13.54 -25.61 -1.41
C HIS A 402 -12.38 -24.64 -1.27
N ASN A 403 -12.54 -23.61 -0.44
CA ASN A 403 -11.38 -22.85 0.04
C ASN A 403 -10.75 -23.61 1.20
N PHE A 404 -9.42 -23.72 1.23
CA PHE A 404 -8.70 -24.39 2.32
C PHE A 404 -7.85 -23.43 3.13
N HIS A 405 -7.77 -23.69 4.43
CA HIS A 405 -6.77 -23.13 5.31
C HIS A 405 -5.86 -24.28 5.77
N VAL A 406 -4.56 -24.16 5.51
CA VAL A 406 -3.55 -25.16 5.83
C VAL A 406 -2.66 -24.62 6.93
N ASN A 407 -2.67 -25.29 8.09
CA ASN A 407 -1.85 -25.03 9.26
C ASN A 407 -0.63 -25.95 9.26
N ILE A 408 0.56 -25.34 9.26
CA ILE A 408 1.85 -26.01 9.18
C ILE A 408 2.57 -25.81 10.52
N PRO A 409 2.97 -26.89 11.21
CA PRO A 409 3.55 -26.76 12.54
C PRO A 409 4.82 -25.91 12.55
N SER A 410 4.96 -25.05 13.57
CA SER A 410 6.05 -24.08 13.69
C SER A 410 7.45 -24.68 13.85
N ASP A 411 7.56 -25.93 14.27
CA ASP A 411 8.84 -26.66 14.32
C ASP A 411 9.34 -27.08 12.91
N ARG A 412 8.49 -26.94 11.89
CA ARG A 412 8.75 -27.30 10.50
C ARG A 412 8.03 -26.33 9.57
N LEU A 413 8.31 -25.02 9.69
CA LEU A 413 7.71 -23.96 8.86
C LEU A 413 7.95 -24.15 7.37
N TRP A 414 6.96 -23.90 6.53
CA TRP A 414 7.10 -23.93 5.06
C TRP A 414 7.42 -22.53 4.57
N LYS A 415 8.61 -22.34 3.99
CA LYS A 415 9.11 -21.00 3.58
C LYS A 415 9.02 -19.94 4.70
N LYS A 416 9.29 -20.36 5.95
CA LYS A 416 9.13 -19.54 7.17
C LYS A 416 7.69 -19.10 7.46
N GLN A 417 6.70 -19.82 6.94
CA GLN A 417 5.28 -19.61 7.20
C GLN A 417 4.69 -20.82 7.93
N ALA A 418 3.88 -20.53 8.95
CA ALA A 418 3.11 -21.50 9.74
C ALA A 418 1.78 -21.87 9.06
N GLY A 419 1.52 -21.37 7.86
CA GLY A 419 0.35 -21.77 7.10
C GLY A 419 0.15 -21.01 5.80
N ILE A 420 -0.84 -21.46 5.04
CA ILE A 420 -1.27 -20.84 3.79
C ILE A 420 -2.78 -20.96 3.61
N ASN A 421 -3.38 -19.97 2.96
CA ASN A 421 -4.77 -19.98 2.53
C ASN A 421 -4.87 -20.29 1.04
N LEU A 422 -5.76 -21.19 0.65
CA LEU A 422 -6.02 -21.56 -0.75
C LEU A 422 -7.44 -21.15 -1.11
N ASN A 423 -7.58 -20.09 -1.89
CA ASN A 423 -8.87 -19.54 -2.29
C ASN A 423 -9.28 -19.97 -3.70
N SER A 424 -10.52 -20.42 -3.82
CA SER A 424 -11.08 -20.99 -5.04
C SER A 424 -11.97 -20.04 -5.84
N GLN A 425 -12.39 -18.92 -5.26
CA GLN A 425 -13.29 -17.94 -5.90
C GLN A 425 -12.49 -16.73 -6.40
N TYR A 426 -12.62 -16.42 -7.69
CA TYR A 426 -11.95 -15.29 -8.34
C TYR A 426 -10.45 -15.18 -8.01
N GLY A 427 -9.75 -16.32 -7.95
CA GLY A 427 -8.36 -16.35 -7.45
C GLY A 427 -7.41 -15.45 -8.24
N TYR A 428 -7.67 -15.24 -9.52
CA TYR A 428 -6.88 -14.33 -10.36
C TYR A 428 -6.99 -12.84 -9.96
N SER A 429 -8.15 -12.41 -9.45
CA SER A 429 -8.35 -11.06 -8.89
C SER A 429 -7.52 -10.89 -7.63
N GLN A 430 -7.53 -11.87 -6.72
CA GLN A 430 -6.76 -11.81 -5.47
C GLN A 430 -5.25 -11.77 -5.73
N VAL A 431 -4.78 -12.59 -6.68
CA VAL A 431 -3.38 -12.61 -7.13
C VAL A 431 -2.98 -11.25 -7.69
N LEU A 432 -3.82 -10.65 -8.57
CA LEU A 432 -3.58 -9.33 -9.12
C LEU A 432 -3.58 -8.25 -8.04
N GLY A 433 -4.57 -8.24 -7.14
CA GLY A 433 -4.71 -7.29 -6.06
C GLY A 433 -3.47 -7.28 -5.16
N SER A 434 -3.01 -8.46 -4.74
CA SER A 434 -1.78 -8.60 -3.95
C SER A 434 -0.57 -7.98 -4.66
N ALA A 435 -0.39 -8.25 -5.96
CA ALA A 435 0.73 -7.69 -6.70
C ALA A 435 0.64 -6.17 -6.89
N ILE A 436 -0.56 -5.62 -7.10
CA ILE A 436 -0.74 -4.16 -7.26
C ILE A 436 -0.38 -3.45 -5.97
N PHE A 437 -0.93 -3.87 -4.81
CA PHE A 437 -0.62 -3.24 -3.52
C PHE A 437 0.86 -3.32 -3.19
N ARG A 438 1.50 -4.49 -3.40
CA ARG A 438 2.95 -4.65 -3.19
C ARG A 438 3.77 -3.81 -4.15
N ARG A 439 3.36 -3.66 -5.42
CA ARG A 439 4.04 -2.82 -6.42
C ARG A 439 4.00 -1.34 -6.06
N VAL A 440 2.94 -0.89 -5.39
CA VAL A 440 2.85 0.48 -4.87
C VAL A 440 3.39 0.60 -3.45
N GLU A 441 4.08 -0.42 -2.92
CA GLU A 441 4.71 -0.40 -1.60
C GLU A 441 3.73 -0.25 -0.42
N VAL A 442 2.48 -0.72 -0.59
CA VAL A 442 1.56 -0.95 0.52
C VAL A 442 1.68 -2.42 0.94
N PRO A 443 2.05 -2.73 2.20
CA PRO A 443 2.21 -4.10 2.64
C PRO A 443 0.93 -4.92 2.48
N MET A 444 1.06 -6.12 1.92
CA MET A 444 -0.05 -7.03 1.63
C MET A 444 0.49 -8.47 1.63
N PRO A 445 -0.27 -9.44 2.19
CA PRO A 445 0.07 -10.85 2.05
C PRO A 445 0.34 -11.26 0.61
N ASP A 446 1.40 -12.04 0.40
CA ASP A 446 1.73 -12.55 -0.93
C ASP A 446 0.63 -13.47 -1.45
N SER A 447 0.38 -13.43 -2.76
CA SER A 447 -0.60 -14.28 -3.43
C SER A 447 -0.05 -14.83 -4.73
N ARG A 448 -0.25 -16.12 -4.98
CA ARG A 448 0.22 -16.80 -6.19
C ARG A 448 -0.86 -17.74 -6.74
N ALA A 449 -1.01 -17.76 -8.05
CA ALA A 449 -1.85 -18.75 -8.71
C ALA A 449 -1.18 -20.14 -8.65
N VAL A 450 -1.90 -21.13 -8.13
CA VAL A 450 -1.40 -22.50 -7.96
C VAL A 450 -2.45 -23.54 -8.38
N GLN A 451 -1.98 -24.73 -8.73
CA GLN A 451 -2.83 -25.91 -8.87
C GLN A 451 -2.85 -26.68 -7.55
N VAL A 452 -4.04 -27.07 -7.10
CA VAL A 452 -4.21 -27.86 -5.88
C VAL A 452 -4.72 -29.24 -6.22
N ARG A 453 -4.18 -30.26 -5.55
CA ARG A 453 -4.67 -31.64 -5.60
C ARG A 453 -5.06 -32.09 -4.21
N VAL A 454 -6.29 -32.56 -4.06
CA VAL A 454 -6.77 -33.17 -2.82
C VAL A 454 -6.87 -34.66 -3.07
N ASN A 455 -6.04 -35.45 -2.39
CA ASN A 455 -5.92 -36.89 -2.64
C ASN A 455 -5.72 -37.22 -4.14
N GLY A 456 -4.90 -36.44 -4.84
CA GLY A 456 -4.62 -36.60 -6.27
C GLY A 456 -5.68 -36.00 -7.21
N VAL A 457 -6.83 -35.58 -6.69
CA VAL A 457 -7.94 -35.01 -7.48
C VAL A 457 -7.72 -33.52 -7.71
N ASP A 458 -7.81 -33.08 -8.97
CA ASP A 458 -7.90 -31.67 -9.32
C ASP A 458 -9.33 -31.16 -9.14
N GLU A 459 -9.65 -30.64 -7.95
CA GLU A 459 -11.01 -30.14 -7.67
C GLU A 459 -11.40 -28.99 -8.60
N MET A 460 -10.43 -28.18 -9.08
CA MET A 460 -10.73 -27.11 -10.03
C MET A 460 -11.26 -27.67 -11.34
N SER A 461 -10.75 -28.79 -11.84
CA SER A 461 -11.30 -29.40 -13.07
C SER A 461 -12.77 -29.81 -12.97
N LEU A 462 -13.31 -29.97 -11.75
CA LEU A 462 -14.68 -30.45 -11.51
C LEU A 462 -15.72 -29.32 -11.43
N TYR A 463 -15.35 -28.14 -10.93
CA TYR A 463 -16.31 -27.08 -10.56
C TYR A 463 -15.94 -25.67 -11.03
N ASN A 464 -14.81 -25.50 -11.73
CA ASN A 464 -14.21 -24.19 -12.01
C ASN A 464 -14.94 -23.38 -13.12
N ALA A 465 -15.75 -22.40 -12.70
CA ALA A 465 -16.28 -21.39 -13.60
C ALA A 465 -15.50 -20.04 -13.54
N ASN A 466 -14.99 -19.64 -12.37
CA ASN A 466 -14.53 -18.27 -12.11
C ASN A 466 -13.08 -18.13 -11.65
N SER A 467 -12.29 -19.20 -11.61
CA SER A 467 -10.87 -19.14 -11.19
C SER A 467 -9.90 -19.74 -12.21
N PHE A 468 -10.42 -20.13 -13.37
CA PHE A 468 -9.66 -20.58 -14.54
C PHE A 468 -8.60 -21.64 -14.22
N GLY A 469 -8.98 -22.62 -13.41
CA GLY A 469 -8.20 -23.82 -13.12
C GLY A 469 -7.23 -23.66 -11.95
N SER A 470 -7.27 -22.50 -11.27
CA SER A 470 -6.24 -22.07 -10.34
C SER A 470 -6.82 -21.65 -9.00
N TYR A 471 -6.12 -21.97 -7.92
CA TYR A 471 -6.35 -21.36 -6.62
C TYR A 471 -5.47 -20.11 -6.46
N ALA A 472 -5.94 -19.13 -5.69
CA ALA A 472 -5.07 -18.13 -5.10
C ALA A 472 -4.47 -18.68 -3.81
N ALA A 473 -3.16 -18.91 -3.80
CA ALA A 473 -2.41 -19.29 -2.62
C ALA A 473 -1.94 -18.03 -1.90
N ASN A 474 -2.74 -17.60 -0.92
CA ASN A 474 -2.53 -16.39 -0.14
C ASN A 474 -1.73 -16.73 1.13
N GLU A 475 -0.65 -16.02 1.36
CA GLU A 475 -0.03 -15.94 2.68
C GLU A 475 -1.08 -15.59 3.73
N GLN A 476 -0.98 -16.21 4.90
CA GLN A 476 -1.90 -15.93 5.99
C GLN A 476 -1.62 -14.56 6.58
N TYR A 477 -2.68 -13.85 6.94
CA TYR A 477 -2.58 -12.57 7.61
C TYR A 477 -2.33 -12.80 9.11
N ASN A 478 -1.07 -13.06 9.49
CA ASN A 478 -0.68 -13.44 10.84
C ASN A 478 0.69 -12.83 11.23
N ASN A 479 1.28 -13.28 12.33
CA ASN A 479 2.58 -12.80 12.79
C ASN A 479 3.74 -13.07 11.80
N ASP A 480 3.65 -14.08 10.93
CA ASP A 480 4.67 -14.33 9.91
C ASP A 480 4.66 -13.22 8.85
N PHE A 481 3.46 -12.79 8.44
CA PHE A 481 3.29 -11.64 7.54
C PHE A 481 3.86 -10.36 8.16
N VAL A 482 3.62 -10.12 9.45
CA VAL A 482 4.17 -8.95 10.17
C VAL A 482 5.70 -8.99 10.17
N LYS A 483 6.29 -10.13 10.58
CA LYS A 483 7.76 -10.30 10.58
C LYS A 483 8.38 -10.13 9.20
N ARG A 484 7.70 -10.60 8.15
CA ARG A 484 8.15 -10.46 6.75
C ARG A 484 8.08 -9.02 6.26
N SER A 485 7.00 -8.31 6.60
CA SER A 485 6.71 -6.98 6.07
C SER A 485 7.44 -5.87 6.82
N TRP A 486 7.69 -6.04 8.11
CA TRP A 486 8.43 -5.09 8.95
C TRP A 486 9.58 -5.78 9.69
N PRO A 487 10.61 -6.28 8.99
CA PRO A 487 11.73 -7.00 9.64
C PRO A 487 12.52 -6.14 10.65
N LEU A 488 12.40 -4.81 10.59
CA LEU A 488 13.01 -3.86 11.52
C LEU A 488 12.05 -3.34 12.60
N ASP A 489 10.77 -3.74 12.57
CA ASP A 489 9.73 -3.32 13.54
C ASP A 489 8.72 -4.46 13.80
N ALA A 490 9.17 -5.71 13.76
CA ALA A 490 8.29 -6.89 13.73
C ALA A 490 7.47 -7.15 15.01
N HIS A 491 7.65 -6.32 16.05
CA HIS A 491 7.01 -6.45 17.37
C HIS A 491 5.72 -5.63 17.50
N GLY A 492 5.34 -4.85 16.48
CA GLY A 492 4.10 -4.07 16.47
C GLY A 492 2.82 -4.90 16.48
N ASN A 493 1.68 -4.27 16.79
CA ASN A 493 0.38 -4.93 16.80
C ASN A 493 -0.31 -4.87 15.44
N SER A 494 -1.01 -5.95 15.10
CA SER A 494 -1.79 -6.10 13.88
C SER A 494 -3.22 -6.49 14.20
N TYR A 495 -4.18 -5.83 13.55
CA TYR A 495 -5.61 -6.03 13.75
C TYR A 495 -6.31 -6.25 12.41
N ARG A 496 -7.09 -7.31 12.25
CA ARG A 496 -7.93 -7.54 11.06
C ARG A 496 -9.36 -7.14 11.39
N GLY A 497 -9.91 -6.20 10.64
CA GLY A 497 -11.31 -5.81 10.74
C GLY A 497 -12.21 -6.85 10.09
N ILE A 498 -13.31 -7.19 10.75
CA ILE A 498 -14.32 -8.09 10.23
C ILE A 498 -15.72 -7.60 10.61
N ARG A 499 -16.72 -7.92 9.80
CA ARG A 499 -18.13 -7.86 10.20
C ARG A 499 -18.52 -9.14 10.93
N THR A 500 -18.87 -9.06 12.22
CA THR A 500 -19.48 -10.21 12.91
C THR A 500 -20.96 -10.30 12.58
N ALA A 501 -21.39 -11.45 12.05
CA ALA A 501 -22.79 -11.76 11.79
C ALA A 501 -23.53 -12.36 13.01
N ALA A 502 -22.94 -12.35 14.21
CA ALA A 502 -23.65 -12.76 15.42
C ALA A 502 -24.82 -11.79 15.63
N ALA A 503 -26.05 -12.32 15.52
CA ALA A 503 -27.30 -11.58 15.33
C ALA A 503 -27.66 -10.53 16.40
N ASP A 504 -26.85 -10.42 17.47
CA ASP A 504 -27.13 -9.59 18.64
C ASP A 504 -26.05 -8.52 18.92
N ILE A 505 -25.00 -8.38 18.08
CA ILE A 505 -23.91 -7.41 18.27
C ILE A 505 -23.80 -6.50 17.04
N ASN A 506 -23.87 -5.18 17.25
CA ASN A 506 -23.54 -4.17 16.23
C ASN A 506 -22.01 -4.14 15.96
N GLY A 507 -21.42 -5.29 15.58
CA GLY A 507 -19.98 -5.56 15.55
C GLY A 507 -19.37 -5.51 14.15
N VAL A 508 -19.21 -4.30 13.61
CA VAL A 508 -18.41 -4.03 12.41
C VAL A 508 -17.16 -3.24 12.80
N ALA A 509 -16.05 -3.48 12.10
CA ALA A 509 -14.80 -2.77 12.29
C ALA A 509 -14.86 -1.37 11.63
N ASP A 510 -15.84 -0.56 11.98
CA ASP A 510 -16.19 0.70 11.29
C ASP A 510 -15.52 1.96 11.85
N LEU A 511 -14.54 1.76 12.75
CA LEU A 511 -13.83 2.79 13.51
C LEU A 511 -14.74 3.65 14.40
N THR A 512 -15.89 3.15 14.84
CA THR A 512 -16.74 3.84 15.83
C THR A 512 -16.13 3.79 17.24
N TRP A 513 -16.15 4.93 17.93
CA TRP A 513 -15.72 5.00 19.34
C TRP A 513 -16.80 4.48 20.28
N HIS A 514 -16.47 3.43 21.05
CA HIS A 514 -17.36 2.78 22.03
C HIS A 514 -17.00 3.07 23.49
N GLY A 515 -16.07 4.00 23.74
CA GLY A 515 -15.58 4.32 25.08
C GLY A 515 -14.24 3.66 25.42
N PRO A 516 -13.69 3.95 26.62
CA PRO A 516 -12.34 3.56 27.03
C PRO A 516 -12.21 2.15 27.60
N ASP A 517 -13.31 1.39 27.65
CA ASP A 517 -13.29 -0.02 28.09
C ASP A 517 -13.01 -0.95 26.91
N TYR A 518 -11.85 -1.62 26.93
CA TYR A 518 -11.46 -2.54 25.86
C TYR A 518 -12.28 -3.84 25.88
N ALA A 519 -12.92 -4.19 27.00
CA ALA A 519 -13.74 -5.40 27.13
C ALA A 519 -15.08 -5.29 26.40
N VAL A 520 -15.35 -4.17 25.74
CA VAL A 520 -16.52 -4.01 24.86
C VAL A 520 -16.35 -4.89 23.63
N ASP A 521 -17.32 -5.77 23.40
CA ASP A 521 -17.36 -6.72 22.28
C ASP A 521 -17.06 -6.09 20.91
N ALA A 522 -17.40 -4.82 20.68
CA ALA A 522 -17.10 -4.13 19.43
C ALA A 522 -15.59 -4.04 19.14
N TYR A 523 -14.73 -3.93 20.16
CA TYR A 523 -13.28 -3.90 19.94
C TYR A 523 -12.70 -5.30 19.76
N THR A 524 -13.09 -6.27 20.58
CA THR A 524 -12.49 -7.62 20.59
C THR A 524 -13.13 -8.57 19.58
N ASN A 525 -14.39 -8.34 19.19
CA ASN A 525 -15.11 -9.18 18.24
C ASN A 525 -15.16 -8.57 16.84
N ALA A 526 -15.04 -7.25 16.65
CA ALA A 526 -14.94 -6.68 15.29
C ALA A 526 -13.48 -6.56 14.80
N TYR A 527 -12.51 -6.43 15.70
CA TYR A 527 -11.09 -6.41 15.36
C TYR A 527 -10.40 -7.64 15.91
N PHE A 528 -9.92 -8.50 15.03
CA PHE A 528 -9.20 -9.70 15.43
C PHE A 528 -7.71 -9.35 15.51
N LYS A 529 -7.15 -9.35 16.72
CA LYS A 529 -5.72 -9.16 16.94
C LYS A 529 -4.94 -10.37 16.38
N GLN A 530 -4.06 -10.14 15.41
CA GLN A 530 -3.40 -11.19 14.60
C GLN A 530 -2.03 -11.61 15.16
N ASN A 531 -1.51 -10.88 16.15
CA ASN A 531 -0.25 -11.16 16.84
C ASN A 531 -0.27 -10.51 18.24
N ASN A 532 0.68 -10.86 19.11
CA ASN A 532 0.76 -10.33 20.49
C ASN A 532 -0.57 -10.45 21.28
N PHE A 533 -1.33 -11.52 21.03
CA PHE A 533 -2.64 -11.72 21.66
C PHE A 533 -2.53 -12.02 23.17
N ILE A 534 -1.41 -12.63 23.60
CA ILE A 534 -1.12 -12.95 25.01
C ILE A 534 -1.10 -11.69 25.88
N GLU A 535 -0.58 -10.57 25.36
CA GLU A 535 -0.48 -9.30 26.09
C GLU A 535 -1.86 -8.72 26.44
N ASN A 536 -2.92 -9.08 25.70
CA ASN A 536 -4.30 -8.59 25.85
C ASN A 536 -4.42 -7.05 25.97
N ASP A 537 -3.49 -6.30 25.37
CA ASP A 537 -3.52 -4.83 25.29
C ASP A 537 -4.10 -4.38 23.93
N TRP A 538 -5.10 -3.51 24.00
CA TRP A 538 -5.83 -2.92 22.86
C TRP A 538 -5.76 -1.38 22.85
N SER A 539 -4.96 -0.80 23.76
CA SER A 539 -4.91 0.64 24.01
C SER A 539 -4.51 1.46 22.78
N ASP A 540 -3.67 0.90 21.91
CA ASP A 540 -3.24 1.54 20.67
C ASP A 540 -4.39 1.68 19.65
N LEU A 541 -5.14 0.60 19.40
CA LEU A 541 -6.31 0.59 18.54
C LEU A 541 -7.39 1.55 19.07
N MET A 542 -7.64 1.50 20.37
CA MET A 542 -8.60 2.41 21.01
C MET A 542 -8.15 3.87 20.90
N THR A 543 -6.85 4.14 21.02
CA THR A 543 -6.31 5.49 20.83
C THR A 543 -6.53 5.99 19.40
N LEU A 544 -6.29 5.14 18.38
CA LEU A 544 -6.57 5.47 16.99
C LEU A 544 -8.05 5.83 16.79
N ILE A 545 -8.95 4.93 17.21
CA ILE A 545 -10.40 5.11 17.07
C ILE A 545 -10.86 6.36 17.82
N GLY A 546 -10.39 6.55 19.05
CA GLY A 546 -10.72 7.71 19.86
C GLY A 546 -10.28 9.03 19.22
N VAL A 547 -9.11 9.08 18.58
CA VAL A 547 -8.64 10.29 17.89
C VAL A 547 -9.49 10.63 16.67
N LEU A 548 -9.93 9.63 15.91
CA LEU A 548 -10.76 9.84 14.71
C LEU A 548 -12.16 10.39 15.04
N ASN A 549 -12.68 10.11 16.24
CA ASN A 549 -14.06 10.38 16.61
C ASN A 549 -14.22 11.63 17.49
N VAL A 550 -15.21 12.47 17.13
CA VAL A 550 -15.57 13.67 17.91
C VAL A 550 -16.20 13.32 19.26
N THR A 551 -16.85 12.14 19.36
CA THR A 551 -17.49 11.64 20.58
C THR A 551 -16.49 11.33 21.70
N ASN A 552 -15.20 11.20 21.38
CA ASN A 552 -14.11 11.10 22.35
C ASN A 552 -13.51 12.48 22.73
N GLY A 553 -14.14 13.59 22.34
CA GLY A 553 -13.75 14.94 22.71
C GLY A 553 -12.67 15.59 21.85
N THR A 554 -12.31 15.01 20.70
CA THR A 554 -11.36 15.63 19.76
C THR A 554 -11.95 16.89 19.11
N THR A 555 -11.22 18.01 19.19
CA THR A 555 -11.69 19.32 18.70
C THR A 555 -11.20 19.60 17.27
N PRO A 556 -11.89 20.44 16.48
CA PRO A 556 -11.38 20.87 15.18
C PRO A 556 -9.97 21.49 15.23
N ALA A 557 -9.62 22.17 16.33
CA ALA A 557 -8.33 22.84 16.49
C ALA A 557 -7.14 21.89 16.68
N THR A 558 -7.36 20.69 17.24
CA THR A 558 -6.28 19.73 17.53
C THR A 558 -6.32 18.49 16.63
N TYR A 559 -7.45 18.26 15.94
CA TYR A 559 -7.70 17.04 15.18
C TYR A 559 -6.58 16.68 14.21
N VAL A 560 -6.08 17.63 13.42
CA VAL A 560 -5.01 17.39 12.44
C VAL A 560 -3.75 16.86 13.13
N SER A 561 -3.28 17.54 14.17
CA SER A 561 -2.09 17.13 14.92
C SER A 561 -2.30 15.82 15.69
N ASP A 562 -3.51 15.58 16.22
CA ASP A 562 -3.83 14.36 16.95
C ASP A 562 -3.84 13.15 16.02
N VAL A 563 -4.43 13.28 14.83
CA VAL A 563 -4.44 12.23 13.80
C VAL A 563 -3.02 11.93 13.34
N GLN A 564 -2.24 12.95 12.99
CA GLN A 564 -0.85 12.75 12.51
C GLN A 564 0.07 12.08 13.54
N ARG A 565 -0.28 12.13 14.82
CA ARG A 565 0.45 11.44 15.90
C ARG A 565 0.17 9.93 15.94
N VAL A 566 -1.01 9.49 15.52
CA VAL A 566 -1.46 8.09 15.66
C VAL A 566 -1.65 7.36 14.34
N LEU A 567 -1.64 8.07 13.21
CA LEU A 567 -1.99 7.55 11.89
C LEU A 567 -1.04 8.15 10.84
N ASP A 568 -0.56 7.34 9.91
CA ASP A 568 0.19 7.85 8.76
C ASP A 568 -0.79 8.29 7.66
N VAL A 569 -1.04 9.60 7.59
CA VAL A 569 -2.04 10.17 6.68
C VAL A 569 -1.69 9.89 5.23
N ASP A 570 -0.40 9.90 4.87
CA ASP A 570 -0.01 9.73 3.48
C ASP A 570 -0.27 8.29 3.01
N GLU A 571 0.11 7.31 3.82
CA GLU A 571 -0.12 5.89 3.52
C GLU A 571 -1.61 5.51 3.57
N TRP A 572 -2.40 6.10 4.46
CA TRP A 572 -3.86 5.90 4.43
C TRP A 572 -4.48 6.47 3.16
N MET A 573 -4.11 7.67 2.74
CA MET A 573 -4.63 8.26 1.50
C MET A 573 -4.21 7.47 0.27
N LYS A 574 -2.99 6.91 0.26
CA LYS A 574 -2.52 5.99 -0.77
C LYS A 574 -3.33 4.69 -0.81
N TYR A 575 -3.57 4.07 0.35
CA TYR A 575 -4.43 2.88 0.48
C TYR A 575 -5.84 3.14 -0.09
N MET A 576 -6.46 4.28 0.25
CA MET A 576 -7.76 4.67 -0.28
C MET A 576 -7.71 4.84 -1.81
N ALA A 577 -6.68 5.54 -2.33
CA ALA A 577 -6.56 5.84 -3.75
C ALA A 577 -6.39 4.58 -4.60
N VAL A 578 -5.62 3.60 -4.12
CA VAL A 578 -5.46 2.30 -4.79
C VAL A 578 -6.81 1.58 -4.88
N ASN A 579 -7.55 1.48 -3.78
CA ASN A 579 -8.87 0.84 -3.77
C ASN A 579 -9.87 1.55 -4.70
N THR A 580 -9.89 2.89 -4.71
CA THR A 580 -10.77 3.66 -5.60
C THR A 580 -10.42 3.47 -7.08
N LEU A 581 -9.14 3.37 -7.43
CA LEU A 581 -8.70 3.09 -8.80
C LEU A 581 -8.97 1.64 -9.21
N LEU A 582 -8.88 0.70 -8.28
CA LEU A 582 -9.32 -0.68 -8.48
C LEU A 582 -10.84 -0.81 -8.63
N ALA A 583 -11.60 0.19 -8.17
CA ALA A 583 -13.02 0.06 -7.89
C ALA A 583 -13.29 -1.19 -7.04
N ASN A 584 -12.52 -1.33 -5.94
CA ASN A 584 -12.69 -2.44 -5.01
C ASN A 584 -14.08 -2.37 -4.40
N ASN A 585 -14.89 -3.40 -4.64
CA ASN A 585 -16.26 -3.48 -4.16
C ASN A 585 -16.48 -4.55 -3.08
N GLU A 586 -15.38 -5.09 -2.54
CA GLU A 586 -15.42 -5.84 -1.28
C GLU A 586 -15.87 -4.92 -0.15
N THR A 587 -16.52 -5.45 0.87
CA THR A 587 -16.99 -4.65 2.01
C THR A 587 -15.80 -4.16 2.81
N CYS A 588 -15.15 -3.08 2.38
CA CYS A 588 -13.88 -2.62 2.93
C CYS A 588 -13.92 -1.18 3.44
N LEU A 589 -12.91 -0.81 4.24
CA LEU A 589 -12.81 0.55 4.76
C LEU A 589 -12.86 1.61 3.65
N ALA A 590 -12.30 1.30 2.47
CA ALA A 590 -12.21 2.23 1.34
C ALA A 590 -13.51 2.45 0.56
N ASN A 591 -14.52 1.58 0.70
CA ASN A 591 -15.83 1.76 0.07
C ASN A 591 -16.98 1.93 1.07
N GLY A 592 -16.64 2.20 2.34
CA GLY A 592 -17.60 2.67 3.33
C GLY A 592 -18.16 1.58 4.25
N TYR A 593 -17.43 0.46 4.42
CA TYR A 593 -17.81 -0.63 5.32
C TYR A 593 -16.69 -0.97 6.30
N GLY A 594 -17.05 -1.41 7.49
CA GLY A 594 -16.12 -1.89 8.52
C GLY A 594 -15.86 -3.38 8.43
N ASP A 595 -15.26 -3.84 7.33
CA ASP A 595 -14.95 -5.25 7.05
C ASP A 595 -13.76 -5.32 6.06
N ASP A 596 -13.18 -6.49 5.77
CA ASP A 596 -12.16 -6.70 4.72
C ASP A 596 -10.98 -5.70 4.65
N TYR A 597 -10.46 -5.31 5.81
CA TYR A 597 -9.20 -4.56 5.93
C TYR A 597 -8.43 -4.99 7.17
N ALA A 598 -7.20 -4.49 7.28
CA ALA A 598 -6.40 -4.66 8.48
C ALA A 598 -5.63 -3.38 8.82
N LEU A 599 -5.11 -3.36 10.03
CA LEU A 599 -4.36 -2.27 10.62
C LEU A 599 -3.07 -2.82 11.20
N TYR A 600 -2.00 -2.07 11.04
CA TYR A 600 -0.72 -2.38 11.69
C TYR A 600 -0.15 -1.13 12.34
N ARG A 601 0.43 -1.29 13.53
CA ARG A 601 1.11 -0.24 14.28
C ARG A 601 2.39 -0.78 14.88
N GLY A 602 3.51 -0.21 14.45
CA GLY A 602 4.85 -0.57 14.89
C GLY A 602 5.15 -0.19 16.34
N THR A 603 6.31 -0.64 16.81
CA THR A 603 6.92 -0.22 18.08
C THR A 603 7.90 0.95 17.87
N ASN A 604 8.53 1.03 16.70
CA ASN A 604 9.41 2.15 16.31
C ASN A 604 8.62 3.29 15.67
N ASP A 605 7.75 2.96 14.70
CA ASP A 605 6.75 3.90 14.19
C ASP A 605 5.38 3.54 14.75
N THR A 606 4.90 4.38 15.68
CA THR A 606 3.65 4.14 16.39
C THR A 606 2.42 4.63 15.63
N ARG A 607 2.58 5.09 14.38
CA ARG A 607 1.47 5.52 13.53
C ARG A 607 0.87 4.32 12.82
N PHE A 608 -0.46 4.23 12.81
CA PHE A 608 -1.18 3.15 12.16
C PHE A 608 -1.13 3.23 10.63
N LEU A 609 -0.95 2.07 10.01
CA LEU A 609 -1.10 1.83 8.58
C LEU A 609 -2.39 1.05 8.32
N ALA A 610 -3.11 1.39 7.25
CA ALA A 610 -4.24 0.62 6.73
C ALA A 610 -3.75 -0.35 5.65
N LEU A 611 -4.22 -1.60 5.72
CA LEU A 611 -3.70 -2.70 4.94
C LEU A 611 -4.86 -3.44 4.24
N PRO A 612 -4.67 -3.83 2.97
CA PRO A 612 -5.68 -4.55 2.20
C PRO A 612 -5.89 -5.98 2.72
N TYR A 613 -7.11 -6.47 2.55
CA TYR A 613 -7.54 -7.84 2.79
C TYR A 613 -8.65 -8.18 1.78
N ASP A 614 -8.87 -9.47 1.50
CA ASP A 614 -9.83 -10.04 0.53
C ASP A 614 -10.03 -9.21 -0.76
N LEU A 615 -9.35 -9.55 -1.85
CA LEU A 615 -9.35 -8.75 -3.10
C LEU A 615 -9.92 -9.53 -4.30
N ASP A 616 -11.01 -10.27 -4.11
CA ASP A 616 -11.67 -11.00 -5.20
C ASP A 616 -12.56 -10.13 -6.10
N THR A 617 -13.07 -9.00 -5.60
CA THR A 617 -13.99 -8.12 -6.32
C THR A 617 -13.37 -6.77 -6.71
N ILE A 618 -12.43 -6.83 -7.66
CA ILE A 618 -11.69 -5.68 -8.19
C ILE A 618 -11.74 -5.62 -9.73
N MET A 619 -11.51 -4.44 -10.30
CA MET A 619 -11.39 -4.20 -11.75
C MET A 619 -12.58 -4.74 -12.59
N GLY A 620 -13.79 -4.60 -12.05
CA GLY A 620 -15.00 -5.08 -12.71
C GLY A 620 -15.18 -6.60 -12.69
N GLN A 621 -14.41 -7.32 -11.89
CA GLN A 621 -14.53 -8.76 -11.64
C GLN A 621 -15.04 -9.01 -10.21
N GLY A 622 -15.42 -10.24 -9.89
CA GLY A 622 -15.91 -10.65 -8.56
C GLY A 622 -17.43 -10.73 -8.43
N ASN A 623 -17.89 -10.91 -7.19
CA ASN A 623 -19.31 -10.98 -6.86
C ASN A 623 -19.84 -9.58 -6.55
N GLY A 624 -20.61 -9.02 -7.48
CA GLY A 624 -21.03 -7.61 -7.39
C GLY A 624 -19.89 -6.66 -7.77
N PRO A 625 -19.42 -6.69 -9.03
CA PRO A 625 -18.27 -5.89 -9.45
C PRO A 625 -18.54 -4.39 -9.32
N GLY A 626 -17.54 -3.63 -8.88
CA GLY A 626 -17.58 -2.17 -8.86
C GLY A 626 -17.77 -1.56 -10.25
N HIS A 627 -18.28 -0.32 -10.30
CA HIS A 627 -18.57 0.39 -11.54
C HIS A 627 -17.52 1.45 -11.86
N ILE A 628 -17.34 1.70 -13.17
CA ILE A 628 -16.42 2.72 -13.69
C ILE A 628 -16.70 4.11 -13.08
N ALA A 629 -17.96 4.42 -12.81
CA ALA A 629 -18.42 5.72 -12.32
C ALA A 629 -18.67 5.77 -10.79
N ASP A 630 -18.18 4.79 -10.03
CA ASP A 630 -18.26 4.84 -8.57
C ASP A 630 -17.57 6.08 -8.01
N GLY A 631 -18.20 6.77 -7.06
CA GLY A 631 -17.70 8.03 -6.52
C GLY A 631 -16.29 7.91 -5.93
N LEU A 632 -15.54 9.03 -5.89
CA LEU A 632 -14.18 9.01 -5.34
C LEU A 632 -14.14 8.88 -3.81
N PHE A 633 -15.25 9.18 -3.12
CA PHE A 633 -15.31 9.31 -1.67
C PHE A 633 -16.24 8.29 -1.00
N LEU A 634 -16.32 7.05 -1.51
CA LEU A 634 -17.24 6.03 -0.95
C LEU A 634 -16.98 5.73 0.54
N MET A 635 -15.72 5.79 0.98
CA MET A 635 -15.34 5.61 2.37
C MET A 635 -16.04 6.57 3.34
N THR A 636 -16.57 7.72 2.88
CA THR A 636 -17.28 8.68 3.73
C THR A 636 -18.67 8.20 4.18
N ALA A 637 -19.10 6.99 3.79
CA ALA A 637 -20.26 6.37 4.41
C ALA A 637 -20.02 6.02 5.89
N LEU A 638 -18.77 5.87 6.31
CA LEU A 638 -18.38 5.70 7.71
C LEU A 638 -18.17 7.07 8.39
N PRO A 639 -18.79 7.36 9.54
CA PRO A 639 -18.69 8.68 10.18
C PRO A 639 -17.26 9.13 10.51
N ALA A 640 -16.41 8.22 11.00
CA ALA A 640 -15.01 8.51 11.29
C ALA A 640 -14.23 8.89 10.01
N MET A 641 -14.50 8.17 8.92
CA MET A 641 -13.88 8.42 7.62
C MET A 641 -14.44 9.66 6.92
N ASP A 642 -15.72 9.99 7.09
CA ASP A 642 -16.30 11.23 6.58
C ASP A 642 -15.54 12.45 7.09
N ARG A 643 -15.31 12.52 8.41
CA ARG A 643 -14.50 13.58 9.03
C ARG A 643 -13.05 13.55 8.53
N PHE A 644 -12.40 12.39 8.53
CA PHE A 644 -11.01 12.25 8.13
C PHE A 644 -10.78 12.68 6.67
N MET A 645 -11.58 12.14 5.73
CA MET A 645 -11.41 12.40 4.30
C MET A 645 -11.80 13.82 3.90
N LYS A 646 -12.69 14.49 4.65
CA LYS A 646 -13.12 15.87 4.38
C LYS A 646 -12.29 16.93 5.10
N THR A 647 -11.29 16.52 5.89
CA THR A 647 -10.38 17.45 6.57
C THR A 647 -9.51 18.19 5.54
N PRO A 648 -9.48 19.55 5.53
CA PRO A 648 -8.82 20.33 4.48
C PRO A 648 -7.32 20.06 4.28
N GLU A 649 -6.63 19.67 5.33
CA GLU A 649 -5.20 19.33 5.31
C GLU A 649 -4.95 17.95 4.69
N PHE A 650 -5.95 17.06 4.70
CA PHE A 650 -5.81 15.67 4.29
C PHE A 650 -6.40 15.38 2.90
N ALA A 651 -7.56 15.95 2.57
CA ALA A 651 -8.23 15.70 1.28
C ALA A 651 -7.34 15.97 0.05
N PRO A 652 -6.50 17.02 0.00
CA PRO A 652 -5.59 17.23 -1.13
C PRO A 652 -4.54 16.13 -1.31
N VAL A 653 -4.14 15.46 -0.23
CA VAL A 653 -3.20 14.32 -0.26
C VAL A 653 -3.83 13.12 -0.98
N TYR A 654 -5.13 12.89 -0.79
CA TYR A 654 -5.89 11.86 -1.51
C TYR A 654 -5.96 12.14 -3.01
N TYR A 655 -6.32 13.36 -3.40
CA TYR A 655 -6.32 13.77 -4.81
C TYR A 655 -4.94 13.64 -5.46
N ARG A 656 -3.87 13.98 -4.73
CA ARG A 656 -2.49 13.80 -5.17
C ARG A 656 -2.20 12.33 -5.50
N TRP A 657 -2.57 11.40 -4.61
CA TRP A 657 -2.36 9.97 -4.83
C TRP A 657 -3.22 9.41 -5.96
N LEU A 658 -4.50 9.78 -6.05
CA LEU A 658 -5.37 9.39 -7.17
C LEU A 658 -4.75 9.78 -8.51
N LYS A 659 -4.34 11.06 -8.64
CA LYS A 659 -3.72 11.56 -9.87
C LYS A 659 -2.39 10.86 -10.15
N ALA A 660 -1.51 10.76 -9.15
CA ALA A 660 -0.20 10.15 -9.30
C ALA A 660 -0.29 8.68 -9.75
N LEU A 661 -1.15 7.89 -9.11
CA LEU A 661 -1.34 6.48 -9.43
C LEU A 661 -2.06 6.27 -10.78
N ALA A 662 -3.04 7.11 -11.11
CA ALA A 662 -3.70 7.12 -12.41
C ALA A 662 -2.70 7.40 -13.56
N ASP A 663 -1.80 8.36 -13.37
CA ASP A 663 -0.76 8.72 -14.36
C ASP A 663 0.40 7.71 -14.42
N THR A 664 0.56 6.85 -13.40
CA THR A 664 1.67 5.91 -13.27
C THR A 664 1.20 4.46 -13.24
N THR A 665 1.06 3.84 -12.07
CA THR A 665 0.77 2.41 -11.89
C THR A 665 -0.47 1.95 -12.65
N PHE A 666 -1.54 2.75 -12.66
CA PHE A 666 -2.81 2.42 -13.32
C PHE A 666 -2.87 2.92 -14.76
N SER A 667 -1.88 3.67 -15.25
CA SER A 667 -1.82 4.04 -16.66
C SER A 667 -1.79 2.80 -17.55
N ARG A 668 -2.40 2.85 -18.73
CA ARG A 668 -2.40 1.69 -19.66
C ARG A 668 -1.00 1.18 -19.97
N ALA A 669 -0.02 2.08 -20.06
CA ALA A 669 1.37 1.75 -20.33
C ALA A 669 2.03 0.90 -19.22
N GLN A 670 1.52 0.93 -18.00
CA GLN A 670 2.03 0.16 -16.87
C GLN A 670 1.12 -1.03 -16.52
N MET A 671 -0.20 -0.81 -16.53
CA MET A 671 -1.16 -1.82 -16.09
C MET A 671 -1.38 -2.93 -17.12
N ASP A 672 -1.46 -2.60 -18.42
CA ASP A 672 -1.71 -3.62 -19.46
C ASP A 672 -0.59 -4.67 -19.49
N PRO A 673 0.72 -4.30 -19.48
CA PRO A 673 1.80 -5.28 -19.37
C PRO A 673 1.81 -6.07 -18.06
N LEU A 674 1.39 -5.47 -16.94
CA LEU A 674 1.29 -6.17 -15.65
C LEU A 674 0.21 -7.26 -15.71
N LEU A 675 -0.98 -6.93 -16.22
CA LEU A 675 -2.07 -7.89 -16.43
C LEU A 675 -1.63 -9.03 -17.35
N ASP A 676 -0.93 -8.72 -18.44
CA ASP A 676 -0.41 -9.74 -19.35
C ASP A 676 0.60 -10.64 -18.63
N GLN A 677 1.59 -10.06 -17.96
CA GLN A 677 2.63 -10.82 -17.26
C GLN A 677 2.05 -11.77 -16.21
N MET A 678 1.05 -11.32 -15.46
CA MET A 678 0.52 -12.06 -14.33
C MET A 678 -0.51 -13.11 -14.72
N LEU A 679 -1.37 -12.80 -15.69
CA LEU A 679 -2.61 -13.54 -15.88
C LEU A 679 -2.74 -14.23 -17.25
N ASN A 680 -2.00 -13.82 -18.29
CA ASN A 680 -2.18 -14.35 -19.66
C ASN A 680 -1.96 -15.85 -19.83
N ARG A 681 -1.31 -16.50 -18.86
CA ARG A 681 -0.97 -17.93 -18.92
C ARG A 681 -2.15 -18.84 -18.59
N TYR A 682 -3.13 -18.36 -17.82
CA TYR A 682 -4.24 -19.20 -17.34
C TYR A 682 -5.61 -18.49 -17.36
N VAL A 683 -5.64 -17.16 -17.41
CA VAL A 683 -6.88 -16.39 -17.54
C VAL A 683 -7.23 -16.22 -19.03
N PRO A 684 -8.50 -16.44 -19.44
CA PRO A 684 -8.93 -16.23 -20.81
C PRO A 684 -8.68 -14.80 -21.31
N GLN A 685 -8.23 -14.65 -22.57
CA GLN A 685 -7.91 -13.35 -23.16
C GLN A 685 -9.09 -12.35 -23.09
N ALA A 686 -10.33 -12.83 -23.27
CA ALA A 686 -11.51 -11.97 -23.18
C ALA A 686 -11.69 -11.32 -21.80
N THR A 687 -11.39 -12.05 -20.72
CA THR A 687 -11.42 -11.51 -19.36
C THR A 687 -10.32 -10.48 -19.15
N LEU A 688 -9.11 -10.73 -19.68
CA LEU A 688 -8.00 -9.77 -19.61
C LEU A 688 -8.30 -8.48 -20.37
N ASP A 689 -8.85 -8.59 -21.58
CA ASP A 689 -9.24 -7.44 -22.38
C ASP A 689 -10.33 -6.61 -21.67
N ALA A 690 -11.28 -7.28 -21.00
CA ALA A 690 -12.29 -6.61 -20.17
C ALA A 690 -11.67 -5.88 -18.97
N MET A 691 -10.72 -6.48 -18.26
CA MET A 691 -10.02 -5.82 -17.14
C MET A 691 -9.19 -4.61 -17.62
N LYS A 692 -8.48 -4.72 -18.75
CA LYS A 692 -7.74 -3.59 -19.36
C LYS A 692 -8.68 -2.45 -19.76
N ALA A 693 -9.82 -2.78 -20.37
CA ALA A 693 -10.83 -1.80 -20.75
C ALA A 693 -11.47 -1.12 -19.52
N PHE A 694 -11.75 -1.89 -18.47
CA PHE A 694 -12.25 -1.38 -17.20
C PHE A 694 -11.25 -0.41 -16.58
N ASN A 695 -9.99 -0.82 -16.42
CA ASN A 695 -8.93 0.02 -15.86
C ASN A 695 -8.79 1.35 -16.62
N ALA A 696 -8.72 1.30 -17.96
CA ALA A 696 -8.60 2.51 -18.78
C ALA A 696 -9.79 3.47 -18.61
N SER A 697 -11.01 2.91 -18.54
CA SER A 697 -12.23 3.70 -18.37
C SER A 697 -12.32 4.28 -16.95
N ARG A 698 -11.93 3.51 -15.93
CA ARG A 698 -11.91 3.94 -14.53
C ARG A 698 -10.89 5.06 -14.31
N VAL A 699 -9.68 4.94 -14.85
CA VAL A 699 -8.66 5.99 -14.83
C VAL A 699 -9.17 7.28 -15.49
N SER A 700 -9.79 7.16 -16.67
CA SER A 700 -10.38 8.31 -17.38
C SER A 700 -11.46 9.00 -16.55
N TYR A 701 -12.36 8.23 -15.94
CA TYR A 701 -13.38 8.75 -15.04
C TYR A 701 -12.74 9.45 -13.84
N VAL A 702 -11.83 8.81 -13.11
CA VAL A 702 -11.17 9.40 -11.94
C VAL A 702 -10.50 10.72 -12.30
N LEU A 703 -9.69 10.77 -13.37
CA LEU A 703 -9.02 12.00 -13.80
C LEU A 703 -10.02 13.10 -14.17
N SER A 704 -11.18 12.77 -14.76
CA SER A 704 -12.24 13.75 -15.05
C SER A 704 -12.87 14.38 -13.81
N GLN A 705 -12.77 13.70 -12.65
CA GLN A 705 -13.30 14.15 -11.38
C GLN A 705 -12.30 14.94 -10.53
N ILE A 706 -11.06 15.16 -11.02
CA ILE A 706 -10.01 15.93 -10.33
C ILE A 706 -9.85 17.29 -11.02
N PRO A 707 -10.42 18.38 -10.47
CA PRO A 707 -10.18 19.72 -11.01
C PRO A 707 -8.72 20.11 -10.80
N LEU A 708 -8.08 20.64 -11.85
CA LEU A 708 -6.68 21.08 -11.84
C LEU A 708 -6.51 22.57 -12.21
N SER A 709 -7.62 23.27 -12.46
CA SER A 709 -7.63 24.68 -12.83
C SER A 709 -8.79 25.39 -12.16
N ILE A 710 -8.62 26.68 -11.89
CA ILE A 710 -9.64 27.52 -11.31
C ILE A 710 -10.72 27.88 -12.34
N THR A 711 -11.98 27.75 -11.93
CA THR A 711 -13.16 28.13 -12.71
C THR A 711 -14.04 29.06 -11.89
N SER A 712 -14.88 29.83 -12.57
CA SER A 712 -15.81 30.78 -11.95
C SER A 712 -17.17 30.69 -12.62
N THR A 713 -18.23 30.62 -11.83
CA THR A 713 -19.61 30.51 -12.25
C THR A 713 -20.48 31.50 -11.48
N SER A 714 -21.61 31.87 -12.09
CA SER A 714 -22.64 32.72 -11.51
C SER A 714 -24.01 32.11 -11.82
N SER A 715 -24.96 32.27 -10.89
CA SER A 715 -26.36 31.89 -11.12
C SER A 715 -27.20 33.02 -11.72
N LEU A 716 -26.60 34.18 -12.01
CA LEU A 716 -27.30 35.31 -12.62
C LEU A 716 -27.75 34.98 -14.05
N PRO A 717 -28.89 35.53 -14.51
CA PRO A 717 -29.30 35.42 -15.91
C PRO A 717 -28.27 36.10 -16.81
N VAL A 718 -27.95 35.49 -17.95
CA VAL A 718 -27.05 36.09 -18.95
C VAL A 718 -27.86 36.99 -19.87
N VAL A 719 -27.51 38.27 -19.92
CA VAL A 719 -28.10 39.28 -20.81
C VAL A 719 -26.98 39.91 -21.64
N ASN A 720 -27.14 39.94 -22.97
CA ASN A 720 -26.15 40.49 -23.90
C ASN A 720 -24.72 39.95 -23.70
N GLY A 721 -24.61 38.68 -23.29
CA GLY A 721 -23.33 37.99 -23.09
C GLY A 721 -22.76 38.06 -21.67
N TYR A 722 -23.38 38.82 -20.76
CA TYR A 722 -22.90 39.00 -19.39
C TYR A 722 -23.90 38.46 -18.35
N PRO A 723 -23.44 37.75 -17.29
CA PRO A 723 -24.19 37.62 -16.06
C PRO A 723 -24.68 38.99 -15.57
N HIS A 724 -26.00 39.17 -15.46
CA HIS A 724 -26.63 40.47 -15.25
C HIS A 724 -27.36 40.54 -13.91
N THR A 725 -27.19 41.67 -13.22
CA THR A 725 -27.85 41.97 -11.94
C THR A 725 -28.21 43.44 -11.83
N THR A 726 -29.23 43.74 -11.04
CA THR A 726 -29.61 45.10 -10.62
C THR A 726 -29.24 45.39 -9.17
N THR A 727 -28.52 44.48 -8.52
CA THR A 727 -28.02 44.61 -7.15
C THR A 727 -26.51 44.86 -7.19
N ALA A 728 -26.02 45.74 -6.31
CA ALA A 728 -24.60 46.13 -6.18
C ALA A 728 -23.66 45.02 -5.65
N SER A 729 -24.06 43.75 -5.74
CA SER A 729 -23.25 42.62 -5.33
C SER A 729 -23.64 41.35 -6.07
N VAL A 730 -22.70 40.41 -6.17
CA VAL A 730 -22.93 39.08 -6.77
C VAL A 730 -22.42 37.97 -5.85
N SER A 731 -23.07 36.81 -5.92
CA SER A 731 -22.53 35.56 -5.38
C SER A 731 -21.91 34.75 -6.52
N LEU A 732 -20.69 34.27 -6.31
CA LEU A 732 -19.93 33.50 -7.27
C LEU A 732 -19.52 32.17 -6.65
N GLY A 733 -19.24 31.19 -7.49
CA GLY A 733 -18.59 29.96 -7.06
C GLY A 733 -17.81 29.32 -8.19
N GLY A 734 -17.31 28.12 -7.96
CA GLY A 734 -16.59 27.39 -8.98
C GLY A 734 -15.81 26.23 -8.41
N ARG A 735 -14.86 25.74 -9.19
CA ARG A 735 -13.88 24.74 -8.77
C ARG A 735 -12.47 25.31 -8.85
N ALA A 736 -11.54 24.72 -8.11
CA ALA A 736 -10.12 25.06 -8.17
C ALA A 736 -9.27 23.80 -8.14
N ASN A 737 -7.97 23.93 -8.40
CA ASN A 737 -7.05 22.79 -8.36
C ASN A 737 -7.15 22.08 -6.99
N ALA A 738 -7.62 20.82 -7.01
CA ALA A 738 -7.93 20.03 -5.83
C ALA A 738 -6.70 19.62 -5.00
N ILE A 739 -5.51 19.69 -5.60
CA ILE A 739 -4.25 19.24 -5.01
C ILE A 739 -3.52 20.42 -4.35
N ASP A 740 -3.41 21.53 -5.08
CA ASP A 740 -2.51 22.62 -4.70
C ASP A 740 -3.23 23.79 -4.01
N THR A 741 -4.54 23.97 -4.24
CA THR A 741 -5.29 25.10 -3.67
C THR A 741 -5.44 24.95 -2.15
N ARG A 742 -5.13 26.00 -1.40
CA ARG A 742 -5.46 26.14 0.03
C ARG A 742 -6.37 27.32 0.32
N GLN A 743 -6.39 28.30 -0.58
CA GLN A 743 -7.28 29.46 -0.48
C GLN A 743 -7.69 29.92 -1.88
N VAL A 744 -8.93 30.40 -1.99
CA VAL A 744 -9.42 31.11 -3.17
C VAL A 744 -9.74 32.55 -2.77
N LEU A 745 -9.33 33.51 -3.60
CA LEU A 745 -9.69 34.92 -3.45
C LEU A 745 -10.57 35.35 -4.62
N ALA A 746 -11.58 36.18 -4.38
CA ALA A 746 -12.35 36.90 -5.41
C ALA A 746 -12.23 38.41 -5.15
N ASN A 747 -11.61 39.14 -6.09
CA ASN A 747 -11.21 40.55 -5.95
C ASN A 747 -10.45 40.83 -4.64
N GLY A 748 -9.58 39.90 -4.22
CA GLY A 748 -8.79 39.99 -2.98
C GLY A 748 -9.54 39.56 -1.72
N SER A 749 -10.86 39.33 -1.78
CA SER A 749 -11.66 38.82 -0.66
C SER A 749 -11.59 37.29 -0.59
N PRO A 750 -11.34 36.68 0.59
CA PRO A 750 -11.37 35.24 0.74
C PRO A 750 -12.75 34.64 0.42
N ALA A 751 -12.76 33.59 -0.38
CA ALA A 751 -13.93 32.74 -0.62
C ALA A 751 -13.96 31.58 0.40
N ASP A 752 -15.15 31.05 0.64
CA ASP A 752 -15.33 29.78 1.35
C ASP A 752 -14.81 28.65 0.45
N TRP A 753 -13.77 27.95 0.90
CA TRP A 753 -13.11 26.87 0.16
C TRP A 753 -13.39 25.52 0.81
N SER A 754 -13.85 24.56 0.00
CA SER A 754 -14.04 23.17 0.39
C SER A 754 -13.02 22.29 -0.34
N ALA A 755 -11.99 21.85 0.39
CA ALA A 755 -10.87 21.13 -0.22
C ALA A 755 -11.24 19.73 -0.74
N TRP A 756 -12.24 19.08 -0.14
CA TRP A 756 -12.59 17.69 -0.44
C TRP A 756 -13.48 17.54 -1.69
N ASP A 757 -14.31 18.54 -1.99
CA ASP A 757 -15.09 18.60 -3.24
C ASP A 757 -14.42 19.51 -4.29
N ALA A 758 -13.34 20.19 -3.90
CA ALA A 758 -12.58 21.16 -4.68
C ALA A 758 -13.44 22.33 -5.21
N THR A 759 -14.42 22.77 -4.43
CA THR A 759 -15.31 23.89 -4.75
C THR A 759 -15.04 25.11 -3.87
N TRP A 760 -15.33 26.28 -4.43
CA TRP A 760 -15.34 27.53 -3.68
C TRP A 760 -16.64 28.29 -3.92
N THR A 761 -17.06 29.07 -2.91
CA THR A 761 -18.17 30.01 -3.02
C THR A 761 -17.84 31.30 -2.30
N ILE A 762 -18.37 32.42 -2.80
CA ILE A 762 -18.32 33.70 -2.11
C ILE A 762 -19.63 34.42 -2.34
N SER A 763 -20.16 35.05 -1.29
CA SER A 763 -21.35 35.88 -1.38
C SER A 763 -20.99 37.34 -1.18
N GLY A 764 -21.74 38.24 -1.82
CA GLY A 764 -21.59 39.68 -1.58
C GLY A 764 -20.33 40.31 -2.19
N VAL A 765 -19.79 39.77 -3.30
CA VAL A 765 -18.72 40.46 -4.04
C VAL A 765 -19.26 41.79 -4.53
N ALA A 766 -18.71 42.89 -4.04
CA ALA A 766 -19.18 44.23 -4.35
C ALA A 766 -18.99 44.54 -5.84
N LEU A 767 -20.03 45.12 -6.45
CA LEU A 767 -20.03 45.57 -7.84
C LEU A 767 -20.16 47.09 -7.88
N GLN A 768 -19.52 47.69 -8.88
CA GLN A 768 -19.71 49.09 -9.26
C GLN A 768 -20.66 49.15 -10.45
N PRO A 769 -21.45 50.22 -10.62
CA PRO A 769 -22.31 50.34 -11.80
C PRO A 769 -21.50 50.15 -13.10
N GLY A 770 -21.98 49.28 -13.99
CA GLY A 770 -21.30 48.91 -15.23
C GLY A 770 -20.79 47.46 -15.28
N ILE A 771 -19.76 47.21 -16.10
CA ILE A 771 -19.15 45.88 -16.28
C ILE A 771 -18.00 45.73 -15.27
N ASN A 772 -18.09 44.70 -14.44
CA ASN A 772 -17.11 44.41 -13.40
C ASN A 772 -16.36 43.13 -13.73
N ARG A 773 -15.07 43.23 -14.04
CA ARG A 773 -14.18 42.08 -14.07
C ARG A 773 -13.79 41.67 -12.67
N VAL A 774 -14.39 40.57 -12.20
CA VAL A 774 -14.03 39.95 -10.92
C VAL A 774 -12.88 39.00 -11.14
N LEU A 775 -11.71 39.32 -10.60
CA LEU A 775 -10.52 38.46 -10.59
C LEU A 775 -10.70 37.37 -9.52
N VAL A 776 -10.44 36.12 -9.88
CA VAL A 776 -10.45 34.97 -8.98
C VAL A 776 -9.08 34.30 -8.99
N GLN A 777 -8.51 34.03 -7.82
CA GLN A 777 -7.15 33.54 -7.65
C GLN A 777 -7.12 32.28 -6.78
N SER A 778 -6.30 31.31 -7.15
CA SER A 778 -5.96 30.15 -6.32
C SER A 778 -4.58 30.33 -5.70
N LEU A 779 -4.51 30.17 -4.39
CA LEU A 779 -3.28 30.30 -3.60
C LEU A 779 -2.89 28.93 -3.02
N ASP A 780 -1.60 28.67 -3.00
CA ASP A 780 -1.03 27.45 -2.44
C ASP A 780 -0.90 27.50 -0.90
N ALA A 781 -0.28 26.47 -0.31
CA ALA A 781 -0.05 26.40 1.15
C ALA A 781 0.88 27.49 1.71
N ASN A 782 1.65 28.18 0.85
CA ASN A 782 2.50 29.30 1.24
C ASN A 782 1.82 30.66 1.00
N GLY A 783 0.55 30.67 0.57
CA GLY A 783 -0.16 31.88 0.17
C GLY A 783 0.32 32.46 -1.16
N VAL A 784 1.02 31.68 -1.99
CA VAL A 784 1.50 32.09 -3.31
C VAL A 784 0.44 31.75 -4.34
N GLU A 785 0.05 32.74 -5.14
CA GLU A 785 -0.83 32.52 -6.28
C GLU A 785 -0.14 31.66 -7.34
N PHE A 786 -0.83 30.63 -7.82
CA PHE A 786 -0.35 29.76 -8.90
C PHE A 786 -1.35 29.60 -10.06
N ASP A 787 -2.60 30.02 -9.88
CA ASP A 787 -3.62 29.98 -10.93
C ASP A 787 -4.62 31.14 -10.74
N ARG A 788 -5.18 31.64 -11.86
CA ARG A 788 -6.16 32.74 -11.86
C ARG A 788 -7.16 32.61 -13.01
N ASN A 789 -8.37 33.10 -12.76
CA ASN A 789 -9.43 33.27 -13.75
C ASN A 789 -10.16 34.60 -13.51
N SER A 790 -11.01 35.03 -14.44
CA SER A 790 -11.89 36.19 -14.22
C SER A 790 -13.29 35.93 -14.77
N ILE A 791 -14.29 36.58 -14.17
CA ILE A 791 -15.66 36.62 -14.66
C ILE A 791 -16.16 38.05 -14.72
N ASP A 792 -16.74 38.43 -15.86
CA ASP A 792 -17.29 39.77 -16.04
C ASP A 792 -18.77 39.77 -15.67
N VAL A 793 -19.17 40.65 -14.76
CA VAL A 793 -20.56 40.78 -14.29
C VAL A 793 -21.07 42.18 -14.60
N TRP A 794 -22.21 42.25 -15.27
CA TRP A 794 -22.87 43.51 -15.57
C TRP A 794 -23.86 43.86 -14.46
N TYR A 795 -23.53 44.94 -13.73
CA TYR A 795 -24.42 45.57 -12.77
C TYR A 795 -25.08 46.79 -13.40
N ASP A 796 -26.38 46.72 -13.62
CA ASP A 796 -27.20 47.84 -14.13
C ASP A 796 -28.20 48.29 -13.05
N ASP A 797 -27.94 49.45 -12.45
CA ASP A 797 -28.89 50.12 -11.55
C ASP A 797 -29.74 51.18 -12.26
N GLY A 798 -29.65 51.26 -13.59
CA GLY A 798 -30.30 52.27 -14.42
C GLY A 798 -29.65 53.65 -14.37
N SER A 799 -28.56 53.82 -13.61
CA SER A 799 -27.79 55.07 -13.59
C SER A 799 -26.72 55.05 -14.69
N VAL A 800 -26.66 56.13 -15.48
CA VAL A 800 -25.64 56.33 -16.53
C VAL A 800 -25.30 57.82 -16.56
N GLN A 801 -24.02 58.15 -16.63
CA GLN A 801 -23.56 59.53 -16.80
C GLN A 801 -23.15 59.78 -18.25
N ASN A 802 -23.88 60.63 -18.95
CA ASN A 802 -23.56 60.96 -20.33
C ASN A 802 -22.35 61.89 -20.41
N ALA A 803 -21.43 61.59 -21.32
CA ALA A 803 -20.30 62.41 -21.71
C ALA A 803 -20.23 62.54 -23.24
N GLY A 804 -19.47 63.53 -23.73
CA GLY A 804 -19.26 63.77 -25.15
C GLY A 804 -18.86 65.22 -25.42
N GLY A 805 -18.42 65.52 -26.64
CA GLY A 805 -17.94 66.85 -27.02
C GLY A 805 -16.57 67.17 -26.43
N THR A 806 -16.24 68.46 -26.27
CA THR A 806 -14.94 68.90 -25.70
C THR A 806 -15.07 69.16 -24.20
N LEU A 807 -14.23 68.52 -23.37
CA LEU A 807 -14.16 68.80 -21.94
C LEU A 807 -13.74 70.25 -21.68
N THR A 808 -14.40 70.93 -20.74
CA THR A 808 -14.15 72.34 -20.44
C THR A 808 -13.25 72.58 -19.22
N ALA A 809 -13.03 71.55 -18.41
CA ALA A 809 -12.19 71.58 -17.22
C ALA A 809 -11.71 70.16 -16.85
N ASP A 810 -10.74 70.08 -15.95
CA ASP A 810 -10.29 68.82 -15.35
C ASP A 810 -11.49 68.05 -14.80
N THR A 811 -11.59 66.79 -15.22
CA THR A 811 -12.75 65.93 -14.93
C THR A 811 -12.26 64.64 -14.30
N THR A 812 -12.95 64.16 -13.25
CA THR A 812 -12.68 62.87 -12.62
C THR A 812 -13.90 61.96 -12.74
N TRP A 813 -13.68 60.78 -13.30
CA TRP A 813 -14.65 59.71 -13.40
C TRP A 813 -14.35 58.66 -12.33
N THR A 814 -15.36 58.36 -11.52
CA THR A 814 -15.27 57.46 -10.36
C THR A 814 -16.15 56.24 -10.59
N ALA A 815 -15.75 55.06 -10.14
CA ALA A 815 -16.54 53.85 -10.37
C ALA A 815 -17.97 53.95 -9.82
N ALA A 816 -18.15 54.51 -8.61
CA ALA A 816 -19.46 54.71 -7.98
C ALA A 816 -20.34 55.76 -8.70
N GLY A 817 -19.73 56.63 -9.50
CA GLY A 817 -20.43 57.65 -10.29
C GLY A 817 -20.65 57.24 -11.74
N GLY A 818 -20.10 56.10 -12.18
CA GLY A 818 -20.32 55.53 -13.51
C GLY A 818 -21.59 54.68 -13.58
N PRO A 819 -21.76 53.86 -14.63
CA PRO A 819 -20.96 53.86 -15.85
C PRO A 819 -21.07 55.21 -16.59
N TYR A 820 -20.00 55.60 -17.27
CA TYR A 820 -19.98 56.82 -18.07
C TYR A 820 -20.22 56.47 -19.54
N ASP A 821 -21.25 57.03 -20.18
CA ASP A 821 -21.59 56.77 -21.57
C ASP A 821 -21.18 57.95 -22.48
N ILE A 822 -20.15 57.71 -23.29
CA ILE A 822 -19.67 58.64 -24.31
C ILE A 822 -20.59 58.55 -25.52
N THR A 823 -21.64 59.37 -25.51
CA THR A 823 -22.71 59.37 -26.51
C THR A 823 -22.31 59.93 -27.89
N ALA A 824 -21.19 60.66 -27.97
CA ALA A 824 -20.59 61.21 -29.17
C ALA A 824 -19.08 61.44 -28.96
N ASN A 825 -18.31 61.73 -30.01
CA ASN A 825 -16.86 61.95 -29.92
C ASN A 825 -16.47 62.82 -28.73
N LEU A 826 -15.54 62.35 -27.91
CA LEU A 826 -15.02 63.05 -26.73
C LEU A 826 -13.65 63.63 -27.05
N THR A 827 -13.43 64.92 -26.75
CA THR A 827 -12.13 65.58 -26.86
C THR A 827 -11.65 66.05 -25.49
N ILE A 828 -10.44 65.65 -25.11
CA ILE A 828 -9.68 66.15 -23.97
C ILE A 828 -8.72 67.21 -24.52
N PRO A 829 -9.05 68.51 -24.44
CA PRO A 829 -8.30 69.56 -25.11
C PRO A 829 -7.04 69.96 -24.33
N ASN A 830 -6.29 70.89 -24.92
CA ASN A 830 -5.09 71.47 -24.33
C ASN A 830 -5.32 71.97 -22.90
N GLY A 831 -4.51 71.49 -21.95
CA GLY A 831 -4.53 71.91 -20.55
C GLY A 831 -5.54 71.19 -19.66
N VAL A 832 -6.31 70.23 -20.19
CA VAL A 832 -7.34 69.48 -19.43
C VAL A 832 -6.89 68.04 -19.16
N THR A 833 -7.11 67.58 -17.93
CA THR A 833 -6.90 66.19 -17.51
C THR A 833 -8.23 65.47 -17.31
N LEU A 834 -8.42 64.34 -17.98
CA LEU A 834 -9.44 63.34 -17.62
C LEU A 834 -8.80 62.29 -16.71
N THR A 835 -9.26 62.18 -15.47
CA THR A 835 -8.85 61.11 -14.56
C THR A 835 -9.94 60.04 -14.50
N VAL A 836 -9.60 58.80 -14.82
CA VAL A 836 -10.52 57.66 -14.68
C VAL A 836 -10.00 56.78 -13.55
N GLN A 837 -10.79 56.67 -12.48
CA GLN A 837 -10.40 55.93 -11.27
C GLN A 837 -10.57 54.41 -11.44
N PRO A 838 -9.88 53.60 -10.62
CA PRO A 838 -10.02 52.14 -10.63
C PRO A 838 -11.48 51.65 -10.58
N GLY A 839 -11.78 50.59 -11.32
CA GLY A 839 -13.12 49.96 -11.37
C GLY A 839 -14.15 50.70 -12.22
N THR A 840 -13.80 51.83 -12.85
CA THR A 840 -14.74 52.61 -13.65
C THR A 840 -15.05 51.91 -14.97
N THR A 841 -16.33 51.81 -15.32
CA THR A 841 -16.78 51.44 -16.67
C THR A 841 -17.06 52.68 -17.51
N VAL A 842 -16.51 52.70 -18.72
CA VAL A 842 -16.75 53.72 -19.74
C VAL A 842 -17.36 53.03 -20.97
N TYR A 843 -18.62 53.34 -21.24
CA TYR A 843 -19.28 53.01 -22.49
C TYR A 843 -18.96 54.05 -23.55
N VAL A 844 -18.76 53.61 -24.78
CA VAL A 844 -18.49 54.47 -25.93
C VAL A 844 -19.47 54.10 -27.04
N ALA A 845 -20.19 55.10 -27.55
CA ALA A 845 -21.17 54.90 -28.60
C ALA A 845 -20.52 54.36 -29.88
N ALA A 846 -21.32 53.65 -30.69
CA ALA A 846 -20.85 53.04 -31.92
C ALA A 846 -20.19 54.08 -32.85
N GLY A 847 -18.97 53.80 -33.28
CA GLY A 847 -18.15 54.68 -34.11
C GLY A 847 -17.60 55.94 -33.43
N ALA A 848 -17.92 56.22 -32.15
CA ALA A 848 -17.41 57.39 -31.45
C ALA A 848 -15.92 57.21 -31.06
N THR A 849 -15.16 58.30 -31.10
CA THR A 849 -13.74 58.33 -30.72
C THR A 849 -13.49 59.16 -29.47
N ILE A 850 -12.39 58.85 -28.77
CA ILE A 850 -11.87 59.65 -27.66
C ILE A 850 -10.55 60.26 -28.12
N THR A 851 -10.44 61.58 -28.19
CA THR A 851 -9.24 62.29 -28.68
C THR A 851 -8.57 63.12 -27.58
N VAL A 852 -7.28 62.93 -27.36
CA VAL A 852 -6.42 63.73 -26.46
C VAL A 852 -5.52 64.63 -27.31
N ASN A 853 -5.53 65.95 -27.05
CA ASN A 853 -4.81 66.94 -27.89
C ASN A 853 -4.00 67.96 -27.08
N GLY A 854 -2.89 68.44 -27.65
CA GLY A 854 -2.06 69.54 -27.13
C GLY A 854 -1.33 69.19 -25.84
N THR A 855 -1.64 69.85 -24.73
CA THR A 855 -1.16 69.51 -23.37
C THR A 855 -2.22 68.79 -22.53
N GLY A 856 -3.35 68.39 -23.13
CA GLY A 856 -4.35 67.56 -22.47
C GLY A 856 -3.84 66.15 -22.18
N ARG A 857 -4.45 65.44 -21.24
CA ARG A 857 -4.06 64.05 -20.92
C ARG A 857 -5.21 63.22 -20.33
N ILE A 858 -5.13 61.91 -20.49
CA ILE A 858 -5.95 60.94 -19.75
C ILE A 858 -5.08 60.18 -18.75
N LEU A 859 -5.57 60.06 -17.52
CA LEU A 859 -4.98 59.28 -16.45
C LEU A 859 -5.98 58.18 -16.05
N ALA A 860 -5.95 57.05 -16.75
CA ALA A 860 -6.73 55.86 -16.44
C ALA A 860 -5.82 54.83 -15.76
N GLN A 861 -5.84 54.81 -14.43
CA GLN A 861 -4.96 53.96 -13.62
C GLN A 861 -5.81 53.07 -12.73
N GLY A 862 -6.16 51.89 -13.22
CA GLY A 862 -6.83 50.84 -12.46
C GLY A 862 -5.87 50.06 -11.56
N ALA A 863 -6.40 48.99 -10.97
CA ALA A 863 -5.64 48.00 -10.22
C ALA A 863 -6.06 46.58 -10.63
N ASP A 864 -5.31 45.55 -10.23
CA ASP A 864 -5.55 44.16 -10.66
C ASP A 864 -6.96 43.65 -10.33
N THR A 865 -7.52 44.05 -9.18
CA THR A 865 -8.88 43.72 -8.72
C THR A 865 -9.92 44.80 -9.03
N GLN A 866 -9.52 45.92 -9.63
CA GLN A 866 -10.36 47.08 -9.94
C GLN A 866 -9.94 47.66 -11.30
N ARG A 867 -10.06 46.83 -12.33
CA ARG A 867 -9.70 47.20 -13.70
C ARG A 867 -10.69 48.20 -14.28
N ILE A 868 -10.21 49.10 -15.13
CA ILE A 868 -11.06 50.05 -15.85
C ILE A 868 -11.51 49.37 -17.15
N HIS A 869 -12.81 49.41 -17.45
CA HIS A 869 -13.35 48.88 -18.70
C HIS A 869 -13.69 50.00 -19.66
N ILE A 870 -13.09 50.01 -20.85
CA ILE A 870 -13.50 50.89 -21.95
C ILE A 870 -14.09 50.02 -23.04
N THR A 871 -15.40 50.11 -23.21
CA THR A 871 -16.19 49.22 -24.06
C THR A 871 -17.42 49.94 -24.60
N HIS A 872 -18.34 49.23 -25.23
CA HIS A 872 -19.67 49.73 -25.56
C HIS A 872 -20.69 49.38 -24.46
N VAL A 873 -21.86 50.00 -24.49
CA VAL A 873 -22.99 49.49 -23.69
C VAL A 873 -23.29 48.04 -24.10
N PRO A 874 -23.59 47.10 -23.19
CA PRO A 874 -23.91 45.72 -23.53
C PRO A 874 -25.00 45.61 -24.62
N GLY A 875 -24.65 44.99 -25.75
CA GLY A 875 -25.52 44.90 -26.94
C GLY A 875 -25.36 46.03 -27.97
N GLY A 876 -24.43 46.97 -27.74
CA GLY A 876 -24.11 48.06 -28.66
C GLY A 876 -23.24 47.65 -29.86
N GLY A 877 -22.95 48.61 -30.75
CA GLY A 877 -21.98 48.44 -31.84
C GLY A 877 -20.54 48.73 -31.38
N ASN A 878 -19.55 48.42 -32.21
CA ASN A 878 -18.15 48.73 -31.91
C ASN A 878 -17.91 50.25 -31.88
N TRP A 879 -17.13 50.74 -30.92
CA TRP A 879 -16.69 52.13 -30.86
C TRP A 879 -15.48 52.37 -31.78
N GLY A 880 -15.14 53.64 -32.02
CA GLY A 880 -14.11 54.04 -32.98
C GLY A 880 -12.70 53.74 -32.50
N SER A 881 -12.06 54.70 -31.83
CA SER A 881 -10.66 54.61 -31.40
C SER A 881 -10.36 55.58 -30.26
N LEU A 882 -9.24 55.34 -29.57
CA LEU A 882 -8.64 56.24 -28.58
C LEU A 882 -7.39 56.89 -29.18
N ASP A 883 -7.48 58.18 -29.50
CA ASP A 883 -6.51 58.91 -30.29
C ASP A 883 -5.74 59.92 -29.44
N PHE A 884 -4.42 59.80 -29.40
CA PHE A 884 -3.49 60.76 -28.85
C PHE A 884 -2.84 61.52 -30.01
N ILE A 885 -3.22 62.78 -30.20
CA ILE A 885 -2.79 63.57 -31.37
C ILE A 885 -2.09 64.83 -30.87
N ASN A 886 -0.80 64.98 -31.16
CA ASN A 886 0.02 66.11 -30.72
C ASN A 886 -0.04 66.35 -29.18
N SER A 887 -0.16 65.26 -28.40
CA SER A 887 -0.28 65.30 -26.94
C SER A 887 1.11 65.30 -26.27
N THR A 888 1.59 66.49 -25.92
CA THR A 888 2.94 66.74 -25.39
C THR A 888 3.13 66.40 -23.90
N VAL A 889 2.07 66.00 -23.20
CA VAL A 889 2.11 65.55 -21.80
C VAL A 889 1.80 64.05 -21.74
N GLU A 890 2.48 63.31 -20.86
CA GLU A 890 2.25 61.86 -20.67
C GLU A 890 0.80 61.58 -20.27
N SER A 891 0.11 60.80 -21.11
CA SER A 891 -1.10 60.08 -20.73
C SER A 891 -0.76 58.69 -20.19
N ARG A 892 -1.57 58.17 -19.29
CA ARG A 892 -1.30 56.90 -18.62
C ARG A 892 -2.51 55.99 -18.63
N LEU A 893 -2.29 54.76 -19.09
CA LEU A 893 -3.26 53.67 -19.16
C LEU A 893 -2.66 52.48 -18.38
N ALA A 894 -3.21 52.17 -17.22
CA ALA A 894 -2.77 51.04 -16.41
C ALA A 894 -3.96 50.20 -15.95
N TYR A 895 -3.89 48.86 -16.08
CA TYR A 895 -4.99 47.94 -15.74
C TYR A 895 -6.32 48.31 -16.43
N VAL A 896 -6.23 48.64 -17.72
CA VAL A 896 -7.39 48.96 -18.57
C VAL A 896 -7.69 47.79 -19.49
N ASP A 897 -8.94 47.39 -19.54
CA ASP A 897 -9.46 46.41 -20.49
C ASP A 897 -10.19 47.15 -21.61
N PHE A 898 -9.61 47.07 -22.80
CA PHE A 898 -10.23 47.57 -24.02
C PHE A 898 -11.10 46.48 -24.59
N ASP A 899 -12.36 46.78 -24.91
CA ASP A 899 -13.26 45.81 -25.53
C ASP A 899 -14.15 46.50 -26.56
N SER A 900 -14.68 45.74 -27.53
CA SER A 900 -15.60 46.24 -28.56
C SER A 900 -15.10 47.48 -29.34
N CYS A 901 -13.78 47.62 -29.54
CA CYS A 901 -13.15 48.71 -30.29
C CYS A 901 -12.94 48.30 -31.76
N GLY A 902 -13.57 49.01 -32.70
CA GLY A 902 -13.51 48.75 -34.14
C GLY A 902 -12.31 49.37 -34.85
N GLY A 903 -11.58 50.27 -34.17
CA GLY A 903 -10.53 51.08 -34.75
C GLY A 903 -11.05 52.16 -35.70
N THR A 904 -10.24 53.19 -35.91
CA THR A 904 -10.46 54.16 -37.00
C THR A 904 -9.22 54.26 -37.88
N THR A 905 -9.37 54.81 -39.09
CA THR A 905 -8.24 55.01 -40.01
C THR A 905 -7.68 56.42 -39.88
N ILE A 906 -6.45 56.54 -39.39
CA ILE A 906 -5.70 57.80 -39.30
C ILE A 906 -4.35 57.60 -39.98
N GLY A 907 -3.94 58.51 -40.87
CA GLY A 907 -2.63 58.42 -41.53
C GLY A 907 -2.40 57.20 -42.42
N GLY A 908 -3.47 56.47 -42.79
CA GLY A 908 -3.39 55.21 -43.55
C GLY A 908 -3.37 53.94 -42.68
N HIS A 909 -3.38 54.09 -41.35
CA HIS A 909 -3.34 53.01 -40.37
C HIS A 909 -4.71 52.83 -39.72
N ASN A 910 -5.22 51.60 -39.65
CA ASN A 910 -6.46 51.28 -38.94
C ASN A 910 -6.13 50.69 -37.56
N ALA A 911 -6.27 51.50 -36.51
CA ALA A 911 -5.88 51.13 -35.16
C ALA A 911 -6.92 51.47 -34.10
N GLN A 912 -6.92 50.72 -32.99
CA GLN A 912 -7.75 50.99 -31.82
C GLN A 912 -7.19 52.12 -30.96
N LEU A 913 -5.87 52.16 -30.80
CA LEU A 913 -5.15 53.28 -30.20
C LEU A 913 -4.23 53.93 -31.23
N HIS A 914 -4.47 55.21 -31.51
CA HIS A 914 -3.57 56.05 -32.31
C HIS A 914 -2.70 56.89 -31.40
N VAL A 915 -1.38 56.83 -31.56
CA VAL A 915 -0.41 57.60 -30.76
C VAL A 915 0.48 58.39 -31.71
N ASN A 916 0.01 59.58 -32.08
CA ASN A 916 0.66 60.45 -33.06
C ASN A 916 1.24 61.71 -32.41
N ASN A 917 2.56 61.87 -32.47
CA ASN A 917 3.33 62.95 -31.87
C ASN A 917 2.96 63.17 -30.38
N ALA A 918 2.91 62.08 -29.63
CA ALA A 918 2.39 62.03 -28.26
C ALA A 918 3.29 61.28 -27.27
N ILE A 919 3.04 61.47 -25.97
CA ILE A 919 3.71 60.75 -24.87
C ILE A 919 2.72 59.85 -24.14
N ILE A 920 2.98 58.54 -24.04
CA ILE A 920 2.06 57.59 -23.37
C ILE A 920 2.75 56.48 -22.56
N PHE A 921 2.16 56.11 -21.43
CA PHE A 921 2.54 54.95 -20.63
C PHE A 921 1.38 53.94 -20.57
N ILE A 922 1.63 52.70 -20.98
CA ILE A 922 0.66 51.61 -21.04
C ILE A 922 1.19 50.40 -20.25
N ASP A 923 0.45 49.95 -19.24
CA ASP A 923 0.89 48.91 -18.30
C ASP A 923 -0.27 47.97 -17.91
N HIS A 924 -0.08 46.66 -18.01
CA HIS A 924 -1.11 45.65 -17.65
C HIS A 924 -2.46 45.80 -18.39
N CYS A 925 -2.51 46.43 -19.57
CA CYS A 925 -3.73 46.53 -20.37
C CYS A 925 -4.02 45.28 -21.19
N THR A 926 -5.30 44.99 -21.45
CA THR A 926 -5.74 43.79 -22.18
C THR A 926 -6.58 44.17 -23.40
N TRP A 927 -6.40 43.41 -24.49
CA TRP A 927 -7.20 43.51 -25.71
C TRP A 927 -7.83 42.14 -26.07
N PRO A 928 -9.09 42.10 -26.51
CA PRO A 928 -9.77 40.90 -27.00
C PRO A 928 -9.51 40.70 -28.49
N PRO A 929 -9.72 39.49 -29.03
CA PRO A 929 -9.56 39.22 -30.46
C PRO A 929 -10.59 39.98 -31.30
N THR A 930 -10.24 41.19 -31.72
CA THR A 930 -11.08 42.08 -32.53
C THR A 930 -10.46 42.27 -33.93
N PRO A 931 -11.28 42.30 -35.00
CA PRO A 931 -10.77 42.44 -36.36
C PRO A 931 -10.37 43.90 -36.64
N VAL A 932 -9.14 44.25 -36.30
CA VAL A 932 -8.47 45.51 -36.67
C VAL A 932 -7.18 45.21 -37.44
N VAL A 933 -6.62 46.21 -38.13
CA VAL A 933 -5.32 46.04 -38.78
C VAL A 933 -4.21 46.13 -37.74
N GLU A 934 -4.33 47.02 -36.76
CA GLU A 934 -3.35 47.28 -35.70
C GLU A 934 -4.06 47.47 -34.35
N TYR A 935 -3.52 46.96 -33.24
CA TYR A 935 -4.07 47.31 -31.90
C TYR A 935 -3.60 48.70 -31.46
N ILE A 936 -2.32 49.00 -31.65
CA ILE A 936 -1.73 50.30 -31.32
C ILE A 936 -0.84 50.76 -32.47
N SER A 937 -1.02 52.00 -32.93
CA SER A 937 -0.21 52.63 -33.97
C SER A 937 0.56 53.81 -33.40
N PHE A 938 1.89 53.83 -33.58
CA PHE A 938 2.77 54.91 -33.13
C PHE A 938 3.36 55.69 -34.32
N ASP A 939 3.17 57.00 -34.34
CA ASP A 939 3.79 57.91 -35.32
C ASP A 939 4.47 59.08 -34.60
N GLY A 940 5.80 59.19 -34.67
CA GLY A 940 6.54 60.32 -34.06
C GLY A 940 6.42 60.46 -32.53
N SER A 941 6.11 59.37 -31.82
CA SER A 941 5.72 59.38 -30.40
C SER A 941 6.78 58.80 -29.44
N SER A 942 6.63 59.09 -28.15
CA SER A 942 7.40 58.52 -27.04
C SER A 942 6.49 57.65 -26.17
N PHE A 943 6.87 56.39 -25.92
CA PHE A 943 5.98 55.46 -25.22
C PHE A 943 6.69 54.44 -24.32
N ILE A 944 5.94 53.92 -23.35
CA ILE A 944 6.23 52.65 -22.66
C ILE A 944 5.01 51.74 -22.81
N VAL A 945 5.22 50.52 -23.27
CA VAL A 945 4.21 49.44 -23.28
C VAL A 945 4.81 48.24 -22.57
N GLN A 946 4.23 47.83 -21.46
CA GLN A 946 4.75 46.71 -20.67
C GLN A 946 3.62 45.89 -20.05
N LYS A 947 3.84 44.58 -19.91
CA LYS A 947 2.91 43.63 -19.25
C LYS A 947 1.48 43.62 -19.81
N CYS A 948 1.30 44.11 -21.04
CA CYS A 948 0.02 44.07 -21.75
C CYS A 948 -0.24 42.70 -22.36
N ILE A 949 -1.51 42.34 -22.51
CA ILE A 949 -1.96 41.10 -23.13
C ILE A 949 -2.66 41.44 -24.45
N PHE A 950 -2.10 40.94 -25.55
CA PHE A 950 -2.70 40.99 -26.88
C PHE A 950 -3.14 39.58 -27.30
N PRO A 951 -4.20 39.43 -28.09
CA PRO A 951 -4.63 38.13 -28.59
C PRO A 951 -3.59 37.47 -29.49
N SER A 952 -3.41 36.16 -29.36
CA SER A 952 -2.56 35.37 -30.25
C SER A 952 -3.33 34.90 -31.48
N TYR A 953 -2.79 35.14 -32.69
CA TYR A 953 -3.36 34.63 -33.94
C TYR A 953 -2.39 33.67 -34.66
N PRO A 954 -2.90 32.63 -35.37
CA PRO A 954 -2.05 31.76 -36.17
C PRO A 954 -1.38 32.56 -37.32
N PRO A 955 -0.05 32.49 -37.49
CA PRO A 955 0.61 33.11 -38.64
C PRO A 955 0.05 32.55 -39.97
N PRO A 956 -0.13 33.36 -41.03
CA PRO A 956 0.24 34.78 -41.18
C PRO A 956 -0.94 35.77 -40.95
N THR A 957 -2.05 35.33 -40.37
CA THR A 957 -3.30 36.10 -40.31
C THR A 957 -3.56 36.67 -38.92
N GLY A 958 -3.72 37.99 -38.80
CA GLY A 958 -4.11 38.67 -37.55
C GLY A 958 -3.68 40.14 -37.53
N PRO A 959 -4.31 40.98 -36.69
CA PRO A 959 -3.85 42.36 -36.45
C PRO A 959 -2.38 42.42 -36.02
N GLU A 960 -1.67 43.45 -36.44
CA GLU A 960 -0.38 43.80 -35.87
C GLU A 960 -0.59 44.31 -34.42
N SER A 961 0.08 43.70 -33.44
CA SER A 961 -0.08 44.13 -32.04
C SER A 961 0.39 45.56 -31.82
N LEU A 962 1.50 45.95 -32.45
CA LEU A 962 2.10 47.28 -32.34
C LEU A 962 2.69 47.68 -33.69
N HIS A 963 2.22 48.79 -34.26
CA HIS A 963 2.75 49.39 -35.48
C HIS A 963 3.56 50.65 -35.17
N GLY A 964 4.62 50.95 -35.93
CA GLY A 964 5.46 52.12 -35.68
C GLY A 964 6.11 52.76 -36.91
N VAL A 965 5.94 54.08 -37.05
CA VAL A 965 6.60 54.95 -38.04
C VAL A 965 7.30 56.10 -37.29
N ASN A 966 8.60 56.36 -37.56
CA ASN A 966 9.38 57.45 -36.92
C ASN A 966 9.37 57.52 -35.38
N ALA A 967 9.14 56.41 -34.68
CA ALA A 967 9.15 56.37 -33.21
C ALA A 967 10.57 56.51 -32.66
N SER A 968 10.77 57.40 -31.66
CA SER A 968 12.05 57.56 -30.97
C SER A 968 11.88 57.24 -29.47
N PRO A 969 12.69 56.33 -28.89
CA PRO A 969 12.63 56.05 -27.46
C PRO A 969 13.12 57.27 -26.66
N ALA A 970 12.37 57.65 -25.62
CA ALA A 970 12.68 58.83 -24.80
C ALA A 970 14.13 58.85 -24.30
N ALA A 971 14.82 59.97 -24.55
CA ALA A 971 16.15 60.24 -24.03
C ALA A 971 16.10 60.54 -22.52
N SER A 972 16.06 59.50 -21.69
CA SER A 972 16.61 59.42 -20.32
C SER A 972 16.24 58.12 -19.57
N GLY A 973 16.10 57.00 -20.29
CA GLY A 973 15.98 55.68 -19.69
C GLY A 973 15.94 54.62 -20.79
N PRO A 974 16.44 53.38 -20.56
CA PRO A 974 16.41 52.38 -21.61
C PRO A 974 14.95 52.10 -22.01
N ALA A 975 14.66 52.13 -23.30
CA ALA A 975 13.47 51.47 -23.85
C ALA A 975 13.53 49.99 -23.44
N ARG A 976 12.85 49.64 -22.35
CA ARG A 976 12.79 48.27 -21.86
C ARG A 976 11.57 47.60 -22.44
N PHE A 977 11.82 46.74 -23.42
CA PHE A 977 10.87 45.78 -23.94
C PHE A 977 11.09 44.46 -23.19
N SER A 978 10.13 43.99 -22.39
CA SER A 978 10.13 42.60 -21.90
C SER A 978 9.06 41.82 -22.65
N ARG A 979 9.49 40.94 -23.56
CA ARG A 979 8.59 40.16 -24.44
C ARG A 979 8.41 38.75 -23.89
N SER A 980 7.17 38.29 -23.80
CA SER A 980 6.81 36.88 -23.93
C SER A 980 6.06 36.68 -25.25
N SER A 981 6.80 36.27 -26.29
CA SER A 981 6.34 35.81 -27.62
C SER A 981 5.81 36.82 -28.68
N THR A 982 6.21 36.54 -29.94
CA THR A 982 5.79 37.04 -31.29
C THR A 982 6.09 38.45 -31.82
N THR A 983 6.48 38.44 -33.11
CA THR A 983 7.33 39.23 -34.05
C THR A 983 7.03 40.73 -34.32
N PHE A 984 8.06 41.47 -34.79
CA PHE A 984 8.02 42.89 -35.20
C PHE A 984 8.45 42.98 -36.68
N SER A 985 7.81 43.83 -37.50
CA SER A 985 8.17 44.07 -38.90
C SER A 985 8.52 45.55 -39.10
N THR A 986 9.75 45.86 -39.51
CA THR A 986 10.14 47.21 -39.95
C THR A 986 10.49 47.18 -41.43
N ALA A 987 9.78 47.95 -42.25
CA ALA A 987 10.16 48.25 -43.63
C ALA A 987 10.69 49.69 -43.72
N LEU A 988 11.93 49.86 -44.16
CA LEU A 988 12.52 51.15 -44.56
C LEU A 988 12.74 51.15 -46.08
N PRO A 989 12.40 52.21 -46.83
CA PRO A 989 12.64 52.27 -48.26
C PRO A 989 14.11 52.59 -48.59
N THR A 990 14.60 51.97 -49.66
CA THR A 990 15.97 52.02 -50.15
C THR A 990 16.22 53.19 -51.10
N THR A 991 17.36 53.87 -50.98
CA THR A 991 18.14 54.37 -52.13
C THR A 991 19.64 54.34 -51.81
N THR A 992 20.39 54.02 -52.85
CA THR A 992 21.79 53.60 -52.95
C THR A 992 22.83 54.74 -52.95
N SER A 993 24.00 54.55 -52.33
CA SER A 993 25.30 54.78 -52.99
C SER A 993 26.46 54.13 -52.20
N THR A 994 27.56 53.95 -52.91
CA THR A 994 28.61 52.93 -52.79
C THR A 994 29.81 53.28 -51.88
N SER A 995 30.27 52.27 -51.14
CA SER A 995 31.66 51.92 -50.74
C SER A 995 32.65 53.00 -50.24
N THR A 996 33.22 52.82 -49.03
CA THR A 996 34.53 52.15 -48.82
C THR A 996 34.97 52.15 -47.34
N ALA A 997 35.55 51.00 -46.94
CA ALA A 997 36.69 50.81 -46.02
C ALA A 997 36.55 50.90 -44.48
N ARG A 998 36.75 49.70 -43.88
CA ARG A 998 37.76 49.31 -42.88
C ARG A 998 37.57 49.56 -41.36
N THR A 999 37.21 48.45 -40.70
CA THR A 999 37.89 47.74 -39.58
C THR A 999 38.23 48.47 -38.26
N HIS A 1000 37.52 48.08 -37.20
CA HIS A 1000 37.95 47.43 -35.94
C HIS A 1000 36.81 47.65 -34.92
N GLY A 1001 36.24 46.71 -34.16
CA GLY A 1001 36.58 45.34 -33.81
C GLY A 1001 36.23 45.13 -32.33
N SER A 1002 34.98 44.80 -32.00
CA SER A 1002 34.61 44.20 -30.70
C SER A 1002 33.43 43.24 -30.87
N ARG A 1003 33.74 41.94 -30.95
CA ARG A 1003 32.79 40.83 -30.97
C ARG A 1003 32.39 40.47 -29.54
N ALA A 1004 31.10 40.44 -29.28
CA ALA A 1004 30.46 39.40 -28.48
C ALA A 1004 29.28 38.89 -29.30
N THR A 1005 29.50 37.80 -30.05
CA THR A 1005 28.46 37.04 -30.74
C THR A 1005 28.01 35.90 -29.84
N SER A 1006 26.76 35.95 -29.46
CA SER A 1006 25.89 34.77 -29.31
C SER A 1006 25.88 33.95 -30.60
N SER A 1007 25.86 32.63 -30.48
CA SER A 1007 25.21 31.77 -31.47
C SER A 1007 24.52 30.62 -30.76
N CYS A 1008 23.22 30.57 -30.99
CA CYS A 1008 22.27 29.53 -30.64
C CYS A 1008 22.47 28.32 -31.57
N THR A 1009 22.27 27.10 -31.05
CA THR A 1009 21.67 26.01 -31.83
C THR A 1009 20.94 25.05 -30.89
N SER A 1010 19.72 24.72 -31.29
CA SER A 1010 18.75 23.83 -30.67
C SER A 1010 19.23 22.38 -30.56
N ILE A 1011 18.82 21.66 -29.50
CA ILE A 1011 18.20 20.32 -29.53
C ILE A 1011 17.70 19.97 -28.11
N ALA A 1012 16.56 19.31 -28.05
CA ALA A 1012 15.84 18.90 -26.85
C ALA A 1012 16.66 18.03 -25.89
N THR A 1013 16.51 18.27 -24.59
CA THR A 1013 16.47 17.22 -23.55
C THR A 1013 15.89 17.81 -22.26
N ARG A 1014 14.81 17.19 -21.76
CA ARG A 1014 14.24 17.39 -20.43
C ARG A 1014 15.32 17.13 -19.38
N THR A 1015 15.58 18.10 -18.51
CA THR A 1015 16.21 17.89 -17.20
C THR A 1015 15.35 18.56 -16.14
N ALA A 1016 14.97 17.76 -15.14
CA ALA A 1016 14.18 18.16 -13.98
C ALA A 1016 15.01 19.04 -13.03
N PRO A 1017 14.41 20.00 -12.30
CA PRO A 1017 15.12 20.76 -11.29
C PRO A 1017 15.27 19.92 -10.01
N THR A 1018 16.49 19.91 -9.50
CA THR A 1018 16.96 19.31 -8.26
C THR A 1018 16.25 19.88 -7.03
N MET A 1019 15.60 19.00 -6.26
CA MET A 1019 15.20 19.25 -4.87
C MET A 1019 16.42 19.41 -3.97
N ARG A 1020 16.36 20.36 -3.03
CA ARG A 1020 17.25 20.41 -1.87
C ARG A 1020 16.90 19.25 -0.93
N ALA A 1021 17.90 18.43 -0.63
CA ALA A 1021 17.84 17.35 0.34
C ALA A 1021 17.97 17.87 1.79
N ILE A 1022 17.16 17.33 2.68
CA ILE A 1022 17.35 17.26 4.15
C ILE A 1022 17.09 15.77 4.53
N PRO A 1023 17.87 15.17 5.44
CA PRO A 1023 18.46 13.85 5.24
C PRO A 1023 17.56 12.68 5.70
N PRO A 1024 17.60 11.52 5.01
CA PRO A 1024 17.04 10.29 5.52
C PRO A 1024 18.01 9.61 6.50
N ALA A 1025 17.44 9.05 7.57
CA ALA A 1025 18.12 8.15 8.49
C ALA A 1025 18.66 6.93 7.72
N ARG A 1026 19.90 6.55 8.05
CA ARG A 1026 20.63 5.43 7.44
C ARG A 1026 20.10 4.09 7.96
N PHE A 1027 19.74 3.17 7.06
CA PHE A 1027 19.93 1.73 7.24
C PHE A 1027 20.57 1.15 5.95
N PRO A 1028 21.51 0.19 6.05
CA PRO A 1028 22.40 -0.18 4.95
C PRO A 1028 21.78 -1.19 3.99
N ALA A 1029 21.98 -0.96 2.68
CA ALA A 1029 21.66 -1.89 1.61
C ALA A 1029 22.62 -3.09 1.63
N GLY A 1030 22.07 -4.29 1.82
CA GLY A 1030 22.71 -5.56 1.51
C GLY A 1030 22.47 -5.94 0.04
N SER A 1031 23.56 -6.24 -0.66
CA SER A 1031 23.67 -6.58 -2.08
C SER A 1031 22.90 -7.85 -2.49
N ILE A 1032 22.13 -7.77 -3.58
CA ILE A 1032 21.81 -8.93 -4.43
C ILE A 1032 22.13 -8.55 -5.88
N SER A 1033 23.12 -9.25 -6.46
CA SER A 1033 23.59 -9.09 -7.83
C SER A 1033 22.54 -9.55 -8.86
N PRO A 1034 22.42 -8.90 -10.04
CA PRO A 1034 21.59 -9.40 -11.13
C PRO A 1034 22.28 -10.57 -11.83
N ILE A 1035 21.58 -11.70 -11.90
CA ILE A 1035 21.96 -12.88 -12.68
C ILE A 1035 21.64 -12.59 -14.16
N ASN A 1036 22.69 -12.51 -14.99
CA ASN A 1036 22.60 -12.59 -16.45
C ASN A 1036 22.53 -14.06 -16.89
N PHE A 1037 21.59 -14.42 -17.76
CA PHE A 1037 21.66 -15.63 -18.57
C PHE A 1037 21.36 -15.30 -20.06
N PRO A 1038 21.95 -16.08 -21.00
CA PRO A 1038 22.35 -15.57 -22.31
C PRO A 1038 21.26 -15.65 -23.39
N ASN A 1039 21.35 -14.72 -24.35
CA ASN A 1039 20.55 -14.67 -25.57
C ASN A 1039 20.75 -15.93 -26.44
N GLY A 1040 19.66 -16.64 -26.74
CA GLY A 1040 19.58 -17.59 -27.85
C GLY A 1040 19.31 -16.86 -29.18
N PRO A 1041 19.85 -17.34 -30.32
CA PRO A 1041 19.81 -16.60 -31.57
C PRO A 1041 18.51 -16.81 -32.36
N SER A 1042 18.13 -15.73 -33.05
CA SER A 1042 17.08 -15.64 -34.07
C SER A 1042 17.38 -16.53 -35.29
N SER A 1043 16.39 -17.29 -35.77
CA SER A 1043 16.42 -17.93 -37.08
C SER A 1043 15.42 -17.27 -38.04
N THR A 1044 15.96 -16.55 -39.03
CA THR A 1044 15.27 -16.12 -40.25
C THR A 1044 15.31 -17.24 -41.31
N THR A 1045 14.21 -17.37 -42.01
CA THR A 1045 13.96 -18.21 -43.19
C THR A 1045 14.84 -17.85 -44.40
N SER A 1046 15.39 -18.85 -45.10
CA SER A 1046 15.34 -18.94 -46.57
C SER A 1046 15.87 -20.28 -47.10
N SER A 1047 15.11 -20.83 -48.03
CA SER A 1047 15.32 -22.02 -48.85
C SER A 1047 16.66 -22.09 -49.59
N THR A 1048 17.26 -23.29 -49.71
CA THR A 1048 17.52 -23.94 -51.01
C THR A 1048 18.01 -25.38 -50.85
N THR A 1049 17.62 -26.19 -51.82
CA THR A 1049 17.66 -27.65 -51.93
C THR A 1049 18.95 -28.24 -52.54
N LEU A 1050 19.23 -29.48 -52.12
CA LEU A 1050 19.72 -30.65 -52.90
C LEU A 1050 21.19 -30.73 -53.37
N THR A 1051 21.92 -31.74 -52.87
CA THR A 1051 22.46 -32.96 -53.57
C THR A 1051 23.55 -33.64 -52.68
N THR A 1052 23.29 -34.75 -51.96
CA THR A 1052 23.44 -36.21 -52.30
C THR A 1052 24.89 -36.73 -52.46
N PRO A 1053 25.19 -38.05 -52.33
CA PRO A 1053 24.87 -39.01 -51.25
C PRO A 1053 26.02 -40.01 -50.92
N SER A 1054 26.00 -40.62 -49.73
CA SER A 1054 26.29 -42.05 -49.46
C SER A 1054 25.94 -42.38 -48.01
#